data_AF-A0A6J4Y6J5-F1
#
_entry.id   AF-A0A6J4Y6J5-F1
#
_cell.length_a   1.000
_cell.length_b   1.000
_cell.length_c   1.000
_cell.angle_alpha   90.00
_cell.angle_beta   90.00
_cell.angle_gamma   90.00
#
_symmetry.space_group_name_H-M   'P 1'
#
loop_
_entity.id
_entity.type
_entity.pdbx_description
1 polymer ?
#
loop_
_entity_poly.entity_id
_entity_poly.type
_entity_poly.pdbx_seq_one_letter_code
_entity_poly.pdbx_strand_id
1 'polypeptide(L)'
;MSKNTEISKAMNIHLGENLKDLPEMPDFVDGIRRAPARHFNLRQKDTELALKNALRYVPAEWHTDLAPEFLDELVTRGRIYGYRFRPAGRLRGKPVEEYRGKCLEGKAFQVMIDNNLDFEVALYPYELVTYGETGQVCQNWMQYRLIKRYLEELTDRQTLVMESGHPLGLFASSPEAPRVIITNALMVGCFDDQENWHRAMALGVANYGQMTGGGWMYIGPQGIVHGTYSTILNAGRAKLGIPADSDLAGTLFVSSGLGGMSGAQGKAVEIANGVAIIAEVDSSRIQTRLDQGWIMKAVEDPAEAFKLAVDARQKKKSLTLAYCGNVVDLIEYAANNHIKIDLLSDQTSCHAVYEGGYCPQGISFTERTELLKTGHAGFKEMVDASLRRHYELIKILTERGTYFFDYGNSFLKAVYDAGVVDICRNGKDSLEGFKFQSYVEDIMGPILFDYGYGPFRWVCLSGRDEDLLKTDQAAMDCIDPDRRFQDRDNYVWIRDAAQNKLVVGTKARILYQDALGRMKIALKFNEMVRQGEIGPVMLGRDHHDTGGTDSPFRETANIKDGSNIMADMATQCFAGNAGRGMSLVALHNGGGVGIGKAINGGFGLVLDGSDRVDNVIRQAIPWDAMGGVARRAWARNENSIETSIAYNEMRAGSDHITLPFLADGEMVAELVSEAFENIKK
;
A
#
# COMPACT_ATOMS: atom_id res chain seq x y z
N MET A 1 32.00 24.12 28.17
CA MET A 1 31.24 22.85 28.13
C MET A 1 31.58 22.17 26.82
N SER A 2 31.47 20.84 26.70
CA SER A 2 31.55 20.24 25.35
C SER A 2 30.32 20.69 24.55
N LYS A 3 30.44 20.82 23.22
CA LYS A 3 29.29 21.15 22.36
C LYS A 3 28.11 20.22 22.60
N ASN A 4 28.35 18.94 22.90
CA ASN A 4 27.29 17.97 23.21
C ASN A 4 26.57 18.28 24.53
N THR A 5 27.25 18.80 25.54
CA THR A 5 26.58 19.27 26.77
C THR A 5 25.68 20.47 26.50
N GLU A 6 26.11 21.41 25.64
CA GLU A 6 25.30 22.55 25.23
C GLU A 6 24.07 22.13 24.42
N ILE A 7 24.25 21.21 23.46
CA ILE A 7 23.16 20.62 22.66
C ILE A 7 22.14 19.91 23.56
N SER A 8 22.62 19.05 24.47
CA SER A 8 21.75 18.32 25.41
C SER A 8 20.91 19.27 26.26
N LYS A 9 21.53 20.32 26.82
CA LYS A 9 20.83 21.34 27.62
C LYS A 9 19.84 22.21 26.84
N ALA A 10 20.00 22.32 25.53
CA ALA A 10 19.11 23.11 24.67
C ALA A 10 17.86 22.33 24.23
N MET A 11 17.83 21.01 24.42
CA MET A 11 16.70 20.16 24.05
C MET A 11 15.93 19.73 25.30
N ASN A 12 14.61 19.89 25.26
CA ASN A 12 13.69 19.35 26.30
C ASN A 12 13.14 17.96 25.92
N ILE A 13 13.51 17.44 24.74
CA ILE A 13 13.07 16.14 24.24
C ILE A 13 14.30 15.46 23.66
N HIS A 14 14.88 14.52 24.42
CA HIS A 14 15.99 13.68 23.98
C HIS A 14 15.99 12.35 24.74
N LEU A 15 16.70 11.33 24.23
CA LEU A 15 16.69 9.99 24.84
C LEU A 15 17.34 9.94 26.23
N GLY A 16 18.32 10.80 26.49
CA GLY A 16 19.01 10.88 27.80
C GLY A 16 18.09 11.30 28.96
N GLU A 17 17.16 12.22 28.74
CA GLU A 17 16.18 12.60 29.77
C GLU A 17 15.16 11.48 30.03
N ASN A 18 14.75 10.78 28.97
CA ASN A 18 13.69 9.78 29.02
C ASN A 18 14.13 8.43 29.61
N LEU A 19 15.39 8.05 29.45
CA LEU A 19 15.88 6.72 29.84
C LEU A 19 16.80 6.74 31.07
N LYS A 20 17.33 7.91 31.48
CA LYS A 20 18.29 8.16 32.59
C LYS A 20 19.61 7.38 32.48
N ASP A 21 19.53 6.08 32.23
CA ASP A 21 20.62 5.15 32.00
C ASP A 21 20.46 4.48 30.61
N LEU A 22 21.53 3.84 30.14
CA LEU A 22 21.49 3.06 28.91
C LEU A 22 20.56 1.84 29.13
N PRO A 23 19.50 1.64 28.32
CA PRO A 23 18.58 0.54 28.54
C PRO A 23 19.25 -0.82 28.27
N GLU A 24 18.78 -1.87 28.96
CA GLU A 24 19.18 -3.24 28.70
C GLU A 24 18.70 -3.73 27.32
N MET A 25 19.40 -4.70 26.74
CA MET A 25 19.00 -5.32 25.48
C MET A 25 17.71 -6.12 25.71
N PRO A 26 16.60 -5.82 25.00
CA PRO A 26 15.36 -6.53 25.20
C PRO A 26 15.38 -7.92 24.53
N ASP A 27 14.58 -8.84 25.07
CA ASP A 27 14.46 -10.18 24.51
C ASP A 27 13.76 -10.20 23.13
N PHE A 28 14.18 -11.16 22.32
CA PHE A 28 13.57 -11.56 21.06
C PHE A 28 12.93 -12.93 21.24
N VAL A 29 11.62 -13.01 21.03
CA VAL A 29 10.84 -14.24 21.18
C VAL A 29 11.04 -15.10 19.95
N ASP A 30 11.38 -16.38 20.17
CA ASP A 30 11.53 -17.36 19.10
C ASP A 30 10.24 -17.55 18.30
N GLY A 31 10.37 -17.80 17.00
CA GLY A 31 9.24 -18.01 16.09
C GLY A 31 8.58 -16.73 15.57
N ILE A 32 8.89 -15.55 16.12
CA ILE A 32 8.46 -14.27 15.54
C ILE A 32 9.37 -13.93 14.34
N ARG A 33 8.74 -13.61 13.21
CA ARG A 33 9.44 -13.35 11.94
C ARG A 33 10.42 -12.17 12.06
N ARG A 34 11.55 -12.31 11.39
CA ARG A 34 12.64 -11.32 11.31
C ARG A 34 12.87 -10.92 9.85
N ALA A 35 13.22 -9.66 9.61
CA ALA A 35 13.62 -9.24 8.28
C ALA A 35 14.91 -9.96 7.86
N PRO A 36 15.05 -10.35 6.58
CA PRO A 36 16.31 -10.89 6.07
C PRO A 36 17.43 -9.86 6.19
N ALA A 37 18.67 -10.35 6.35
CA ALA A 37 19.85 -9.49 6.34
C ALA A 37 19.93 -8.75 5.00
N ARG A 38 20.19 -7.43 5.04
CA ARG A 38 20.42 -6.62 3.85
C ARG A 38 21.91 -6.62 3.53
N HIS A 39 22.25 -6.53 2.25
CA HIS A 39 23.64 -6.51 1.80
C HIS A 39 24.39 -5.30 2.36
N PHE A 40 25.49 -5.54 3.08
CA PHE A 40 26.39 -4.49 3.55
C PHE A 40 27.38 -4.11 2.44
N ASN A 41 27.07 -3.02 1.72
CA ASN A 41 27.85 -2.54 0.57
C ASN A 41 28.47 -1.15 0.80
N LEU A 42 28.49 -0.66 2.04
CA LEU A 42 29.04 0.66 2.35
C LEU A 42 30.57 0.65 2.32
N ARG A 43 31.15 1.68 1.69
CA ARG A 43 32.59 1.97 1.80
C ARG A 43 32.90 2.47 3.20
N GLN A 44 34.15 2.33 3.65
CA GLN A 44 34.58 2.77 4.98
C GLN A 44 34.08 4.18 5.37
N LYS A 45 34.22 5.17 4.48
CA LYS A 45 33.73 6.55 4.74
C LYS A 45 32.22 6.62 4.95
N ASP A 46 31.45 5.84 4.19
CA ASP A 46 30.00 5.76 4.33
C ASP A 46 29.61 4.98 5.61
N THR A 47 30.37 3.96 5.99
CA THR A 47 30.19 3.23 7.26
C THR A 47 30.45 4.13 8.47
N GLU A 48 31.54 4.91 8.45
CA GLU A 48 31.82 5.92 9.48
C GLU A 48 30.71 6.98 9.57
N LEU A 49 30.14 7.38 8.41
CA LEU A 49 29.02 8.31 8.35
C LEU A 49 27.74 7.69 8.92
N ALA A 50 27.42 6.44 8.58
CA ALA A 50 26.26 5.71 9.11
C ALA A 50 26.31 5.63 10.65
N LEU A 51 27.48 5.31 11.22
CA LEU A 51 27.66 5.29 12.67
C LEU A 51 27.45 6.67 13.29
N LYS A 52 28.04 7.73 12.74
CA LYS A 52 27.82 9.11 13.21
C LYS A 52 26.35 9.50 13.14
N ASN A 53 25.66 9.10 12.08
CA ASN A 53 24.23 9.37 11.89
C ASN A 53 23.35 8.62 12.91
N ALA A 54 23.70 7.39 13.31
CA ALA A 54 22.99 6.69 14.37
C ALA A 54 23.28 7.30 15.76
N LEU A 55 24.54 7.61 16.05
CA LEU A 55 24.97 8.17 17.34
C LEU A 55 24.40 9.57 17.62
N ARG A 56 23.91 10.29 16.61
CA ARG A 56 23.29 11.62 16.77
C ARG A 56 22.05 11.61 17.68
N TYR A 57 21.41 10.46 17.84
CA TYR A 57 20.18 10.32 18.64
C TYR A 57 20.44 10.14 20.14
N VAL A 58 21.66 9.82 20.53
CA VAL A 58 22.00 9.38 21.89
C VAL A 58 23.03 10.31 22.54
N PRO A 59 22.97 10.50 23.88
CA PRO A 59 23.97 11.25 24.62
C PRO A 59 25.39 10.71 24.39
N ALA A 60 26.38 11.62 24.46
CA ALA A 60 27.77 11.32 24.14
C ALA A 60 28.39 10.28 25.09
N GLU A 61 27.94 10.26 26.34
CA GLU A 61 28.35 9.29 27.35
C GLU A 61 28.04 7.84 26.98
N TRP A 62 27.07 7.58 26.10
CA TRP A 62 26.72 6.23 25.64
C TRP A 62 27.43 5.83 24.35
N HIS A 63 28.19 6.73 23.72
CA HIS A 63 28.78 6.47 22.38
C HIS A 63 29.79 5.32 22.41
N THR A 64 30.58 5.20 23.48
CA THR A 64 31.59 4.13 23.61
C THR A 64 30.96 2.74 23.63
N ASP A 65 29.80 2.59 24.28
CA ASP A 65 29.10 1.31 24.40
C ASP A 65 28.26 1.00 23.15
N LEU A 66 27.61 2.03 22.58
CA LEU A 66 26.69 1.86 21.45
C LEU A 66 27.37 1.79 20.08
N ALA A 67 28.52 2.45 19.89
CA ALA A 67 29.17 2.46 18.57
C ALA A 67 29.56 1.05 18.09
N PRO A 68 30.13 0.16 18.93
CA PRO A 68 30.39 -1.23 18.54
C PRO A 68 29.10 -2.01 18.22
N GLU A 69 28.03 -1.82 18.99
CA GLU A 69 26.74 -2.49 18.75
C GLU A 69 26.11 -2.04 17.43
N PHE A 70 26.10 -0.73 17.16
CA PHE A 70 25.60 -0.19 15.90
C PHE A 70 26.43 -0.64 14.71
N LEU A 71 27.75 -0.77 14.86
CA LEU A 71 28.61 -1.29 13.79
C LEU A 71 28.31 -2.76 13.52
N ASP A 72 28.12 -3.56 14.56
CA ASP A 72 27.73 -4.97 14.42
C ASP A 72 26.38 -5.10 13.72
N GLU A 73 25.36 -4.34 14.12
CA GLU A 73 24.06 -4.33 13.44
C GLU A 73 24.21 -3.94 11.96
N LEU A 74 25.00 -2.89 11.67
CA LEU A 74 25.21 -2.42 10.29
C LEU A 74 25.90 -3.49 9.44
N VAL A 75 26.91 -4.18 9.96
CA VAL A 75 27.65 -5.21 9.21
C VAL A 75 26.86 -6.49 9.05
N THR A 76 26.15 -6.93 10.10
CA THR A 76 25.45 -8.23 10.11
C THR A 76 24.04 -8.17 9.54
N ARG A 77 23.39 -7.00 9.57
CA ARG A 77 22.01 -6.80 9.09
C ARG A 77 21.91 -5.83 7.92
N GLY A 78 22.99 -5.12 7.59
CA GLY A 78 23.01 -4.06 6.57
C GLY A 78 22.38 -2.74 7.02
N ARG A 79 21.90 -2.64 8.27
CA ARG A 79 21.18 -1.49 8.83
C ARG A 79 21.36 -1.40 10.35
N ILE A 80 21.27 -0.19 10.88
CA ILE A 80 21.25 0.08 12.32
C ILE A 80 19.79 0.25 12.77
N TYR A 81 19.23 -0.76 13.44
CA TYR A 81 17.89 -0.73 14.02
C TYR A 81 17.90 -0.15 15.44
N GLY A 82 19.06 -0.18 16.12
CA GLY A 82 19.22 0.23 17.50
C GLY A 82 18.38 -0.64 18.42
N TYR A 83 18.50 -1.96 18.32
CA TYR A 83 17.64 -2.94 18.99
C TYR A 83 17.51 -2.71 20.50
N ARG A 84 18.59 -2.25 21.14
CA ARG A 84 18.62 -1.88 22.56
C ARG A 84 17.55 -0.86 22.97
N PHE A 85 17.12 0.00 22.05
CA PHE A 85 16.09 1.01 22.31
C PHE A 85 14.66 0.51 22.11
N ARG A 86 14.46 -0.71 21.62
CA ARG A 86 13.13 -1.28 21.45
C ARG A 86 12.43 -1.44 22.81
N PRO A 87 11.12 -1.12 22.95
CA PRO A 87 10.36 -1.50 24.12
C PRO A 87 10.25 -3.03 24.29
N ALA A 88 10.50 -3.53 25.50
CA ALA A 88 10.30 -4.93 25.81
C ALA A 88 8.82 -5.33 25.65
N GLY A 89 8.59 -6.60 25.31
CA GLY A 89 7.24 -7.15 25.10
C GLY A 89 6.59 -6.83 23.75
N ARG A 90 5.35 -7.27 23.59
CA ARG A 90 4.55 -7.07 22.38
C ARG A 90 3.97 -5.65 22.36
N LEU A 91 4.21 -4.94 21.25
CA LEU A 91 3.47 -3.71 20.94
C LEU A 91 2.09 -4.08 20.39
N ARG A 92 1.08 -3.25 20.68
CA ARG A 92 -0.27 -3.36 20.14
C ARG A 92 -0.98 -2.02 20.28
N GLY A 93 -1.87 -1.70 19.35
CA GLY A 93 -2.74 -0.52 19.46
C GLY A 93 -3.72 -0.71 20.62
N LYS A 94 -3.60 0.12 21.66
CA LYS A 94 -4.48 0.10 22.84
C LYS A 94 -5.63 1.12 22.70
N PRO A 95 -6.67 1.07 23.55
CA PRO A 95 -7.60 2.17 23.70
C PRO A 95 -6.88 3.51 23.89
N VAL A 96 -7.34 4.56 23.21
CA VAL A 96 -6.68 5.87 23.16
C VAL A 96 -6.51 6.52 24.53
N GLU A 97 -7.39 6.21 25.49
CA GLU A 97 -7.31 6.72 26.86
C GLU A 97 -6.12 6.16 27.66
N GLU A 98 -5.53 5.04 27.22
CA GLU A 98 -4.31 4.49 27.83
C GLU A 98 -3.03 5.24 27.40
N TYR A 99 -3.11 6.09 26.37
CA TYR A 99 -1.98 6.86 25.88
C TYR A 99 -1.87 8.22 26.57
N ARG A 100 -0.63 8.60 26.88
CA ARG A 100 -0.29 9.93 27.39
C ARG A 100 -0.23 10.91 26.23
N GLY A 101 -0.67 12.14 26.45
CA GLY A 101 -0.66 13.19 25.43
C GLY A 101 -1.40 14.45 25.86
N LYS A 102 -1.00 15.59 25.32
CA LYS A 102 -1.68 16.89 25.55
C LYS A 102 -2.82 17.19 24.57
N CYS A 103 -2.94 16.43 23.49
CA CYS A 103 -4.06 16.49 22.54
C CYS A 103 -4.51 15.07 22.13
N LEU A 104 -5.75 14.96 21.65
CA LEU A 104 -6.32 13.67 21.22
C LEU A 104 -5.62 13.13 19.97
N GLU A 105 -5.27 14.00 19.02
CA GLU A 105 -4.57 13.61 17.80
C GLU A 105 -3.21 12.95 18.10
N GLY A 106 -2.44 13.52 19.03
CA GLY A 106 -1.17 12.93 19.48
C GLY A 106 -1.34 11.55 20.09
N LYS A 107 -2.42 11.31 20.85
CA LYS A 107 -2.75 9.97 21.37
C LYS A 107 -3.21 9.02 20.26
N ALA A 108 -4.05 9.49 19.33
CA ALA A 108 -4.54 8.68 18.21
C ALA A 108 -3.38 8.19 17.33
N PHE A 109 -2.42 9.04 16.99
CA PHE A 109 -1.25 8.61 16.21
C PHE A 109 -0.39 7.58 16.94
N GLN A 110 -0.31 7.66 18.28
CA GLN A 110 0.36 6.65 19.08
C GLN A 110 -0.35 5.28 19.01
N VAL A 111 -1.69 5.25 19.01
CA VAL A 111 -2.48 4.01 18.79
C VAL A 111 -2.12 3.41 17.43
N MET A 112 -2.11 4.25 16.39
CA MET A 112 -1.86 3.81 15.01
C MET A 112 -0.44 3.31 14.79
N ILE A 113 0.57 3.98 15.36
CA ILE A 113 1.97 3.53 15.32
C ILE A 113 2.11 2.16 16.00
N ASP A 114 1.52 1.97 17.19
CA ASP A 114 1.63 0.70 17.90
C ASP A 114 0.86 -0.42 17.19
N ASN A 115 -0.24 -0.10 16.50
CA ASN A 115 -0.96 -1.03 15.64
C ASN A 115 -0.11 -1.46 14.44
N ASN A 116 0.55 -0.50 13.77
CA ASN A 116 1.45 -0.80 12.64
C ASN A 116 2.66 -1.65 13.04
N LEU A 117 3.01 -1.69 14.34
CA LEU A 117 4.09 -2.50 14.91
C LEU A 117 3.60 -3.67 15.76
N ASP A 118 2.28 -3.93 15.76
CA ASP A 118 1.72 -5.05 16.50
C ASP A 118 2.26 -6.36 15.91
N PHE A 119 2.62 -7.31 16.77
CA PHE A 119 3.19 -8.59 16.35
C PHE A 119 2.19 -9.47 15.58
N GLU A 120 0.90 -9.18 15.68
CA GLU A 120 -0.13 -9.82 14.84
C GLU A 120 -0.38 -9.08 13.52
N VAL A 121 0.09 -7.83 13.39
CA VAL A 121 -0.17 -6.96 12.23
C VAL A 121 1.07 -6.83 11.35
N ALA A 122 2.23 -6.54 11.95
CA ALA A 122 3.48 -6.24 11.28
C ALA A 122 4.16 -7.51 10.75
N LEU A 123 4.79 -7.40 9.58
CA LEU A 123 5.54 -8.49 8.95
C LEU A 123 6.83 -8.82 9.71
N TYR A 124 7.62 -7.80 10.05
CA TYR A 124 8.85 -7.93 10.86
C TYR A 124 8.82 -6.90 11.99
N PRO A 125 8.08 -7.16 13.09
CA PRO A 125 7.84 -6.16 14.13
C PRO A 125 9.12 -5.68 14.80
N TYR A 126 10.14 -6.54 14.91
CA TYR A 126 11.44 -6.18 15.50
C TYR A 126 12.27 -5.23 14.64
N GLU A 127 12.07 -5.23 13.32
CA GLU A 127 12.75 -4.36 12.36
C GLU A 127 11.86 -3.18 11.92
N LEU A 128 10.78 -2.92 12.65
CA LEU A 128 9.80 -1.86 12.40
C LEU A 128 9.10 -1.97 11.03
N VAL A 129 9.12 -3.14 10.39
CA VAL A 129 8.53 -3.37 9.07
C VAL A 129 7.09 -3.84 9.22
N THR A 130 6.14 -3.02 8.77
CA THR A 130 4.72 -3.35 8.79
C THR A 130 4.37 -4.32 7.65
N TYR A 131 4.77 -4.06 6.41
CA TYR A 131 4.49 -4.93 5.25
C TYR A 131 5.38 -4.62 4.04
N GLY A 132 5.21 -5.40 2.96
CA GLY A 132 5.93 -5.18 1.70
C GLY A 132 7.43 -5.43 1.78
N GLU A 133 7.86 -6.32 2.67
CA GLU A 133 9.26 -6.70 2.97
C GLU A 133 10.17 -5.58 3.54
N THR A 134 9.90 -4.31 3.22
CA THR A 134 10.73 -3.15 3.60
C THR A 134 9.93 -1.94 4.09
N GLY A 135 8.59 -1.96 4.03
CA GLY A 135 7.73 -0.84 4.42
C GLY A 135 7.73 -0.61 5.93
N GLN A 136 8.37 0.46 6.39
CA GLN A 136 8.68 0.72 7.79
C GLN A 136 7.94 1.94 8.36
N VAL A 137 7.59 1.85 9.65
CA VAL A 137 7.01 2.98 10.43
C VAL A 137 8.03 4.11 10.60
N CYS A 138 9.26 3.76 10.94
CA CYS A 138 10.45 4.61 10.98
C CYS A 138 11.70 3.72 10.89
N GLN A 139 12.89 4.33 10.78
CA GLN A 139 14.11 3.60 10.43
C GLN A 139 14.65 2.74 11.58
N ASN A 140 14.54 3.23 12.81
CA ASN A 140 15.16 2.61 13.99
C ASN A 140 14.37 2.89 15.28
N TRP A 141 14.68 2.13 16.33
CA TRP A 141 13.99 2.22 17.62
C TRP A 141 14.29 3.50 18.40
N MET A 142 15.42 4.16 18.14
CA MET A 142 15.71 5.49 18.70
C MET A 142 14.70 6.52 18.18
N GLN A 143 14.42 6.50 16.87
CA GLN A 143 13.37 7.32 16.26
C GLN A 143 12.00 7.00 16.84
N TYR A 144 11.63 5.72 16.97
CA TYR A 144 10.36 5.31 17.58
C TYR A 144 10.18 5.95 18.97
N ARG A 145 11.19 5.83 19.86
CA ARG A 145 11.13 6.40 21.21
C ARG A 145 10.94 7.92 21.20
N LEU A 146 11.66 8.63 20.33
CA LEU A 146 11.53 10.07 20.17
C LEU A 146 10.15 10.45 19.63
N ILE A 147 9.64 9.75 18.61
CA ILE A 147 8.29 9.99 18.05
C ILE A 147 7.25 9.88 19.16
N LYS A 148 7.26 8.80 19.95
CA LYS A 148 6.31 8.63 21.07
C LYS A 148 6.40 9.81 22.04
N ARG A 149 7.61 10.24 22.43
CA ARG A 149 7.81 11.38 23.33
C ARG A 149 7.29 12.70 22.72
N TYR A 150 7.60 12.97 21.46
CA TYR A 150 7.09 14.15 20.77
C TYR A 150 5.56 14.16 20.70
N LEU A 151 4.92 13.01 20.44
CA LEU A 151 3.47 12.89 20.42
C LEU A 151 2.81 13.06 21.80
N GLU A 152 3.51 12.68 22.88
CA GLU A 152 3.05 12.97 24.25
C GLU A 152 3.05 14.48 24.55
N GLU A 153 4.08 15.19 24.07
CA GLU A 153 4.27 16.62 24.34
C GLU A 153 3.54 17.54 23.34
N LEU A 154 3.12 17.00 22.19
CA LEU A 154 2.41 17.67 21.11
C LEU A 154 1.10 18.29 21.60
N THR A 155 0.94 19.58 21.32
CA THR A 155 -0.29 20.35 21.60
C THR A 155 -1.12 20.57 20.34
N ASP A 156 -2.32 21.11 20.50
CA ASP A 156 -3.20 21.55 19.41
C ASP A 156 -2.67 22.78 18.64
N ARG A 157 -1.56 23.38 19.09
CA ARG A 157 -0.92 24.56 18.46
C ARG A 157 0.47 24.26 17.91
N GLN A 158 0.74 22.98 17.68
CA GLN A 158 2.01 22.53 17.14
C GLN A 158 1.80 21.49 16.05
N THR A 159 2.82 21.35 15.21
CA THR A 159 2.93 20.30 14.20
C THR A 159 4.26 19.59 14.40
N LEU A 160 4.22 18.27 14.50
CA LEU A 160 5.40 17.42 14.44
C LEU A 160 5.78 17.20 12.97
N VAL A 161 7.00 17.58 12.61
CA VAL A 161 7.55 17.34 11.26
C VAL A 161 8.36 16.05 11.27
N MET A 162 8.03 15.14 10.34
CA MET A 162 8.69 13.86 10.16
C MET A 162 9.38 13.80 8.80
N GLU A 163 10.68 13.53 8.80
CA GLU A 163 11.51 13.39 7.60
C GLU A 163 12.08 11.97 7.51
N SER A 164 11.50 11.15 6.66
CA SER A 164 11.89 9.74 6.50
C SER A 164 11.99 9.02 7.84
N GLY A 165 10.95 9.09 8.66
CA GLY A 165 10.92 8.48 10.00
C GLY A 165 11.69 9.24 11.09
N HIS A 166 12.55 10.21 10.77
CA HIS A 166 13.17 11.07 11.78
C HIS A 166 12.17 12.11 12.27
N PRO A 167 11.89 12.19 13.60
CA PRO A 167 11.13 13.30 14.15
C PRO A 167 12.02 14.55 14.22
N LEU A 168 11.86 15.45 13.24
CA LEU A 168 12.65 16.68 13.12
C LEU A 168 12.39 17.62 14.31
N GLY A 169 11.12 17.74 14.71
CA GLY A 169 10.73 18.52 15.89
C GLY A 169 9.30 19.05 15.83
N LEU A 170 8.93 19.77 16.90
CA LEU A 170 7.65 20.47 17.04
C LEU A 170 7.80 21.92 16.61
N PHE A 171 6.94 22.37 15.71
CA PHE A 171 6.87 23.75 15.24
C PHE A 171 5.50 24.34 15.56
N ALA A 172 5.44 25.61 15.93
CA ALA A 172 4.17 26.27 16.22
C ALA A 172 3.28 26.32 14.96
N SER A 173 1.99 26.05 15.12
CA SER A 173 0.99 26.04 14.05
C SER A 173 -0.40 26.40 14.59
N SER A 174 -1.37 26.62 13.69
CA SER A 174 -2.75 26.90 14.08
C SER A 174 -3.51 25.60 14.42
N PRO A 175 -4.60 25.64 15.21
CA PRO A 175 -5.42 24.46 15.50
C PRO A 175 -5.97 23.74 14.27
N GLU A 176 -6.13 24.45 13.15
CA GLU A 176 -6.58 23.93 11.87
C GLU A 176 -5.46 23.24 11.07
N ALA A 177 -4.19 23.44 11.41
CA ALA A 177 -3.09 22.79 10.73
C ALA A 177 -3.00 21.28 11.10
N PRO A 178 -2.36 20.45 10.27
CA PRO A 178 -2.05 19.08 10.64
C PRO A 178 -1.20 19.03 11.91
N ARG A 179 -1.50 18.06 12.77
CA ARG A 179 -0.72 17.77 13.98
C ARG A 179 0.57 17.02 13.65
N VAL A 180 0.60 16.28 12.53
CA VAL A 180 1.80 15.62 11.99
C VAL A 180 1.88 15.79 10.47
N ILE A 181 3.08 16.10 9.96
CA ILE A 181 3.39 16.08 8.52
C ILE A 181 4.51 15.08 8.28
N ILE A 182 4.31 14.15 7.36
CA ILE A 182 5.25 13.06 7.07
C ILE A 182 5.74 13.12 5.63
N THR A 183 7.06 13.00 5.46
CA THR A 183 7.67 12.62 4.19
C THR A 183 8.46 11.32 4.36
N ASN A 184 8.47 10.45 3.36
CA ASN A 184 9.28 9.22 3.39
C ASN A 184 9.97 8.99 2.05
N ALA A 185 11.31 8.86 2.09
CA ALA A 185 12.16 8.55 0.95
C ALA A 185 12.02 9.50 -0.26
N LEU A 186 11.63 10.76 -0.05
CA LEU A 186 11.65 11.74 -1.13
C LEU A 186 13.10 12.03 -1.52
N MET A 187 13.46 11.74 -2.76
CA MET A 187 14.82 11.89 -3.30
C MET A 187 14.82 12.90 -4.44
N VAL A 188 15.95 13.59 -4.64
CA VAL A 188 16.13 14.47 -5.80
C VAL A 188 16.28 13.58 -7.03
N GLY A 189 15.55 13.89 -8.11
CA GLY A 189 15.31 12.95 -9.22
C GLY A 189 16.54 12.23 -9.82
N CYS A 190 17.71 12.88 -9.93
CA CYS A 190 18.92 12.22 -10.43
C CYS A 190 19.55 11.19 -9.46
N PHE A 191 19.06 11.12 -8.23
CA PHE A 191 19.40 10.14 -7.21
C PHE A 191 18.21 9.25 -6.83
N ASP A 192 17.05 9.43 -7.47
CA ASP A 192 15.82 8.68 -7.13
C ASP A 192 15.81 7.30 -7.82
N ASP A 193 16.73 6.46 -7.36
CA ASP A 193 16.93 5.09 -7.84
C ASP A 193 17.23 4.12 -6.69
N GLN A 194 17.19 2.83 -6.99
CA GLN A 194 17.34 1.77 -6.00
C GLN A 194 18.73 1.75 -5.34
N GLU A 195 19.81 2.05 -6.07
CA GLU A 195 21.16 2.02 -5.54
C GLU A 195 21.37 3.15 -4.53
N ASN A 196 21.00 4.37 -4.92
CA ASN A 196 21.09 5.54 -4.05
C ASN A 196 20.16 5.41 -2.84
N TRP A 197 18.96 4.85 -3.01
CA TRP A 197 18.07 4.55 -1.89
C TRP A 197 18.67 3.52 -0.92
N HIS A 198 19.23 2.41 -1.41
CA HIS A 198 19.90 1.43 -0.55
C HIS A 198 21.01 2.05 0.28
N ARG A 199 21.85 2.89 -0.35
CA ARG A 199 22.87 3.66 0.36
C ARG A 199 22.25 4.58 1.41
N ALA A 200 21.19 5.32 1.08
CA ALA A 200 20.52 6.24 1.99
C ALA A 200 19.87 5.54 3.20
N MET A 201 19.27 4.37 3.00
CA MET A 201 18.72 3.54 4.08
C MET A 201 19.82 3.07 5.04
N ALA A 202 20.95 2.56 4.50
CA ALA A 202 22.07 2.08 5.32
C ALA A 202 22.77 3.21 6.09
N LEU A 203 22.79 4.43 5.53
CA LEU A 203 23.27 5.64 6.19
C LEU A 203 22.33 6.18 7.27
N GLY A 204 21.10 5.67 7.39
CA GLY A 204 20.11 6.16 8.33
C GLY A 204 19.49 7.52 7.95
N VAL A 205 19.35 7.80 6.65
CA VAL A 205 18.79 9.08 6.14
C VAL A 205 17.56 8.92 5.25
N ALA A 206 17.15 7.69 4.95
CA ALA A 206 15.90 7.40 4.24
C ALA A 206 15.08 6.36 5.00
N ASN A 207 13.76 6.41 4.82
CA ASN A 207 12.80 5.40 5.30
C ASN A 207 11.84 5.11 4.17
N TYR A 208 11.69 3.84 3.79
CA TYR A 208 10.65 3.45 2.85
C TYR A 208 9.35 3.21 3.60
N GLY A 209 8.42 4.14 3.49
CA GLY A 209 7.13 4.08 4.20
C GLY A 209 6.08 3.19 3.54
N GLN A 210 6.36 2.67 2.34
CA GLN A 210 5.34 2.07 1.46
C GLN A 210 4.19 3.09 1.28
N MET A 211 2.94 2.72 1.55
CA MET A 211 1.77 3.58 1.60
C MET A 211 1.42 3.81 3.07
N THR A 212 0.79 2.86 3.75
CA THR A 212 0.26 3.08 5.10
C THR A 212 1.19 2.66 6.24
N GLY A 213 2.37 2.10 5.93
CA GLY A 213 3.38 1.71 6.92
C GLY A 213 3.98 2.94 7.60
N GLY A 214 4.64 3.79 6.82
CA GLY A 214 5.18 5.08 7.25
C GLY A 214 4.13 6.18 7.37
N GLY A 215 2.91 5.95 6.87
CA GLY A 215 1.77 6.87 6.98
C GLY A 215 0.88 6.60 8.21
N TRP A 216 1.24 5.58 9.01
CA TRP A 216 0.57 5.20 10.26
C TRP A 216 -0.94 4.96 10.10
N MET A 217 -1.33 4.23 9.05
CA MET A 217 -2.74 3.93 8.75
C MET A 217 -2.97 2.50 8.24
N TYR A 218 -2.10 1.56 8.62
CA TYR A 218 -2.25 0.15 8.24
C TYR A 218 -3.23 -0.53 9.21
N ILE A 219 -4.18 -1.29 8.68
CA ILE A 219 -5.29 -1.90 9.45
C ILE A 219 -5.33 -3.43 9.28
N GLY A 220 -4.17 -4.01 8.97
CA GLY A 220 -4.07 -5.42 8.63
C GLY A 220 -4.59 -5.73 7.21
N PRO A 221 -4.86 -7.00 6.94
CA PRO A 221 -5.05 -7.51 5.59
C PRO A 221 -6.44 -7.25 5.00
N GLN A 222 -7.42 -6.82 5.80
CA GLN A 222 -8.78 -6.54 5.34
C GLN A 222 -8.83 -5.51 4.19
N GLY A 223 -7.88 -4.55 4.19
CA GLY A 223 -7.72 -3.59 3.10
C GLY A 223 -7.48 -4.26 1.75
N ILE A 224 -6.61 -5.26 1.74
CA ILE A 224 -6.22 -5.98 0.54
C ILE A 224 -7.32 -6.97 0.12
N VAL A 225 -7.98 -7.62 1.08
CA VAL A 225 -9.12 -8.53 0.79
C VAL A 225 -10.23 -7.75 0.08
N HIS A 226 -10.63 -6.58 0.61
CA HIS A 226 -11.66 -5.73 -0.01
C HIS A 226 -11.28 -5.25 -1.41
N GLY A 227 -10.07 -4.70 -1.55
CA GLY A 227 -9.57 -4.25 -2.85
C GLY A 227 -9.53 -5.38 -3.86
N THR A 228 -9.11 -6.59 -3.44
CA THR A 228 -9.04 -7.76 -4.32
C THR A 228 -10.40 -8.29 -4.71
N TYR A 229 -11.34 -8.36 -3.75
CA TYR A 229 -12.73 -8.68 -4.00
C TYR A 229 -13.33 -7.75 -5.05
N SER A 230 -13.10 -6.44 -4.91
CA SER A 230 -13.58 -5.44 -5.86
C SER A 230 -12.95 -5.61 -7.24
N THR A 231 -11.64 -5.85 -7.32
CA THR A 231 -10.94 -6.05 -8.60
C THR A 231 -11.49 -7.26 -9.36
N ILE A 232 -11.58 -8.43 -8.73
CA ILE A 232 -11.97 -9.66 -9.42
C ILE A 232 -13.44 -9.65 -9.85
N LEU A 233 -14.34 -9.08 -9.04
CA LEU A 233 -15.74 -8.92 -9.41
C LEU A 233 -15.89 -8.01 -10.62
N ASN A 234 -15.19 -6.87 -10.61
CA ASN A 234 -15.26 -5.93 -11.72
C ASN A 234 -14.55 -6.44 -12.98
N ALA A 235 -13.49 -7.27 -12.85
CA ALA A 235 -12.93 -8.02 -13.98
C ALA A 235 -13.97 -8.97 -14.59
N GLY A 236 -14.68 -9.73 -13.75
CA GLY A 236 -15.74 -10.62 -14.17
C GLY A 236 -16.86 -9.91 -14.93
N ARG A 237 -17.30 -8.75 -14.43
CA ARG A 237 -18.34 -7.93 -15.08
C ARG A 237 -17.86 -7.36 -16.42
N ALA A 238 -16.72 -6.67 -16.40
CA ALA A 238 -16.23 -5.94 -17.56
C ALA A 238 -15.73 -6.85 -18.69
N LYS A 239 -15.20 -8.04 -18.36
CA LYS A 239 -14.49 -8.89 -19.33
C LYS A 239 -15.15 -10.24 -19.57
N LEU A 240 -15.96 -10.74 -18.63
CA LEU A 240 -16.69 -12.00 -18.77
C LEU A 240 -18.20 -11.82 -18.94
N GLY A 241 -18.70 -10.57 -18.87
CA GLY A 241 -20.13 -10.27 -19.02
C GLY A 241 -20.99 -10.73 -17.85
N ILE A 242 -20.39 -10.90 -16.65
CA ILE A 242 -21.15 -11.22 -15.44
C ILE A 242 -22.09 -10.04 -15.11
N PRO A 243 -23.38 -10.29 -14.84
CA PRO A 243 -24.32 -9.22 -14.50
C PRO A 243 -23.87 -8.42 -13.28
N ALA A 244 -24.24 -7.15 -13.23
CA ALA A 244 -23.81 -6.26 -12.16
C ALA A 244 -24.17 -6.84 -10.78
N ASP A 245 -25.36 -7.40 -10.61
CA ASP A 245 -25.93 -7.99 -9.39
C ASP A 245 -25.52 -9.44 -9.08
N SER A 246 -24.63 -10.02 -9.89
CA SER A 246 -24.15 -11.39 -9.71
C SER A 246 -22.74 -11.44 -9.10
N ASP A 247 -22.38 -12.63 -8.60
CA ASP A 247 -21.06 -12.96 -8.06
C ASP A 247 -20.21 -13.73 -9.10
N LEU A 248 -19.07 -14.32 -8.67
CA LEU A 248 -18.17 -15.09 -9.53
C LEU A 248 -18.47 -16.60 -9.56
N ALA A 249 -19.67 -17.02 -9.18
CA ALA A 249 -20.02 -18.44 -9.17
C ALA A 249 -19.88 -19.09 -10.56
N GLY A 250 -18.96 -20.05 -10.66
CA GLY A 250 -18.63 -20.71 -11.92
C GLY A 250 -17.51 -20.02 -12.73
N THR A 251 -16.77 -19.09 -12.14
CA THR A 251 -15.58 -18.45 -12.73
C THR A 251 -14.30 -18.99 -12.08
N LEU A 252 -13.29 -19.31 -12.91
CA LEU A 252 -11.96 -19.70 -12.44
C LEU A 252 -10.97 -18.53 -12.50
N PHE A 253 -10.41 -18.18 -11.35
CA PHE A 253 -9.28 -17.27 -11.19
C PHE A 253 -8.00 -18.04 -10.89
N VAL A 254 -6.93 -17.80 -11.65
CA VAL A 254 -5.59 -18.35 -11.38
C VAL A 254 -4.64 -17.20 -11.09
N SER A 255 -3.83 -17.33 -10.05
CA SER A 255 -2.78 -16.35 -9.74
C SER A 255 -1.63 -16.95 -8.92
N SER A 256 -0.80 -16.08 -8.34
CA SER A 256 0.44 -16.41 -7.64
C SER A 256 0.67 -15.53 -6.41
N GLY A 257 1.45 -16.07 -5.47
CA GLY A 257 1.84 -15.43 -4.22
C GLY A 257 0.79 -15.59 -3.12
N LEU A 258 1.25 -16.04 -1.94
CA LEU A 258 0.47 -16.08 -0.69
C LEU A 258 1.18 -15.33 0.44
N GLY A 259 2.06 -14.38 0.08
CA GLY A 259 2.75 -13.45 0.96
C GLY A 259 1.80 -12.46 1.64
N GLY A 260 2.34 -11.41 2.28
CA GLY A 260 1.57 -10.50 3.15
C GLY A 260 0.27 -9.97 2.52
N MET A 261 0.36 -9.36 1.34
CA MET A 261 -0.78 -8.84 0.58
C MET A 261 -1.43 -9.93 -0.29
N SER A 262 -0.63 -10.66 -1.07
CA SER A 262 -1.12 -11.66 -2.02
C SER A 262 -1.84 -12.86 -1.39
N GLY A 263 -1.65 -13.10 -0.09
CA GLY A 263 -2.44 -14.05 0.68
C GLY A 263 -3.95 -13.75 0.70
N ALA A 264 -4.35 -12.50 0.51
CA ALA A 264 -5.75 -12.09 0.50
C ALA A 264 -6.55 -12.59 -0.71
N GLN A 265 -5.87 -13.04 -1.77
CA GLN A 265 -6.49 -13.44 -3.04
C GLN A 265 -7.48 -14.60 -2.87
N GLY A 266 -7.09 -15.63 -2.11
CA GLY A 266 -7.98 -16.76 -1.80
C GLY A 266 -9.26 -16.28 -1.12
N LYS A 267 -9.12 -15.53 -0.02
CA LYS A 267 -10.28 -15.03 0.74
C LYS A 267 -11.18 -14.11 -0.08
N ALA A 268 -10.61 -13.27 -0.93
CA ALA A 268 -11.37 -12.40 -1.82
C ALA A 268 -12.23 -13.19 -2.82
N VAL A 269 -11.66 -14.23 -3.44
CA VAL A 269 -12.39 -15.10 -4.37
C VAL A 269 -13.46 -15.92 -3.64
N GLU A 270 -13.17 -16.38 -2.41
CA GLU A 270 -14.16 -17.06 -1.57
C GLU A 270 -15.39 -16.18 -1.33
N ILE A 271 -15.17 -14.93 -0.89
CA ILE A 271 -16.24 -13.94 -0.63
C ILE A 271 -17.01 -13.62 -1.92
N ALA A 272 -16.33 -13.59 -3.06
CA ALA A 272 -16.95 -13.43 -4.38
C ALA A 272 -17.58 -14.74 -4.93
N ASN A 273 -17.64 -15.83 -4.15
CA ASN A 273 -18.17 -17.14 -4.53
C ASN A 273 -17.51 -17.79 -5.78
N GLY A 274 -16.28 -17.40 -6.12
CA GLY A 274 -15.55 -17.94 -7.27
C GLY A 274 -14.69 -19.17 -6.94
N VAL A 275 -13.95 -19.65 -7.95
CA VAL A 275 -12.95 -20.71 -7.79
C VAL A 275 -11.55 -20.13 -8.00
N ALA A 276 -10.61 -20.39 -7.08
CA ALA A 276 -9.23 -19.91 -7.16
C ALA A 276 -8.20 -21.05 -7.14
N ILE A 277 -7.13 -20.91 -7.93
CA ILE A 277 -5.87 -21.60 -7.74
C ILE A 277 -4.76 -20.56 -7.60
N ILE A 278 -4.08 -20.52 -6.44
CA ILE A 278 -3.00 -19.57 -6.16
C ILE A 278 -1.70 -20.33 -5.97
N ALA A 279 -0.73 -20.11 -6.87
CA ALA A 279 0.59 -20.74 -6.80
C ALA A 279 1.49 -20.07 -5.75
N GLU A 280 2.17 -20.85 -4.91
CA GLU A 280 3.15 -20.37 -3.95
C GLU A 280 4.26 -21.41 -3.77
N VAL A 281 5.51 -20.95 -3.75
CA VAL A 281 6.71 -21.80 -3.60
C VAL A 281 7.14 -21.94 -2.14
N ASP A 282 6.75 -20.99 -1.28
CA ASP A 282 7.04 -21.01 0.16
C ASP A 282 5.91 -21.73 0.92
N SER A 283 6.17 -22.98 1.31
CA SER A 283 5.21 -23.80 2.08
C SER A 283 4.79 -23.16 3.40
N SER A 284 5.64 -22.32 4.02
CA SER A 284 5.30 -21.62 5.26
C SER A 284 4.20 -20.57 5.04
N ARG A 285 4.14 -19.96 3.85
CA ARG A 285 3.08 -19.01 3.47
C ARG A 285 1.77 -19.74 3.21
N ILE A 286 1.82 -20.88 2.52
CA ILE A 286 0.65 -21.73 2.30
C ILE A 286 0.05 -22.14 3.65
N GLN A 287 0.87 -22.67 4.56
CA GLN A 287 0.39 -23.09 5.89
C GLN A 287 -0.25 -21.94 6.65
N THR A 288 0.37 -20.75 6.62
CA THR A 288 -0.21 -19.54 7.24
C THR A 288 -1.63 -19.26 6.72
N ARG A 289 -1.90 -19.44 5.43
CA ARG A 289 -3.22 -19.16 4.82
C ARG A 289 -4.25 -20.27 5.06
N LEU A 290 -3.79 -21.51 5.19
CA LEU A 290 -4.62 -22.64 5.64
C LEU A 290 -5.08 -22.42 7.09
N ASP A 291 -4.15 -22.06 7.99
CA ASP A 291 -4.46 -21.83 9.41
C ASP A 291 -5.44 -20.65 9.60
N GLN A 292 -5.36 -19.64 8.72
CA GLN A 292 -6.29 -18.51 8.68
C GLN A 292 -7.65 -18.86 8.06
N GLY A 293 -7.78 -20.00 7.38
CA GLY A 293 -8.97 -20.37 6.62
C GLY A 293 -9.19 -19.52 5.37
N TRP A 294 -8.14 -18.93 4.80
CA TRP A 294 -8.22 -18.11 3.57
C TRP A 294 -7.93 -18.94 2.30
N ILE A 295 -7.29 -20.08 2.48
CA ILE A 295 -7.18 -21.15 1.50
C ILE A 295 -7.85 -22.38 2.10
N MET A 296 -8.66 -23.09 1.32
CA MET A 296 -9.38 -24.28 1.78
C MET A 296 -8.56 -25.56 1.69
N LYS A 297 -7.72 -25.69 0.66
CA LYS A 297 -6.90 -26.89 0.43
C LYS A 297 -5.60 -26.53 -0.29
N ALA A 298 -4.52 -27.26 -0.01
CA ALA A 298 -3.28 -27.21 -0.77
C ALA A 298 -3.08 -28.50 -1.60
N VAL A 299 -2.45 -28.37 -2.76
CA VAL A 299 -2.09 -29.47 -3.67
C VAL A 299 -0.71 -29.21 -4.28
N GLU A 300 0.02 -30.28 -4.63
CA GLU A 300 1.37 -30.20 -5.22
C GLU A 300 1.38 -30.55 -6.72
N ASP A 301 0.31 -31.17 -7.23
CA ASP A 301 0.18 -31.57 -8.63
C ASP A 301 -0.74 -30.60 -9.40
N PRO A 302 -0.27 -29.96 -10.49
CA PRO A 302 -1.11 -29.12 -11.34
C PRO A 302 -2.36 -29.85 -11.87
N ALA A 303 -2.25 -31.15 -12.18
CA ALA A 303 -3.38 -31.92 -12.71
C ALA A 303 -4.50 -32.07 -11.66
N GLU A 304 -4.14 -32.38 -10.41
CA GLU A 304 -5.09 -32.38 -9.29
C GLU A 304 -5.72 -31.01 -9.08
N ALA A 305 -4.91 -29.93 -9.10
CA ALA A 305 -5.38 -28.56 -8.89
C ALA A 305 -6.49 -28.18 -9.88
N PHE A 306 -6.25 -28.37 -11.18
CA PHE A 306 -7.25 -28.05 -12.20
C PHE A 306 -8.45 -28.99 -12.19
N LYS A 307 -8.26 -30.28 -11.88
CA LYS A 307 -9.39 -31.22 -11.75
C LYS A 307 -10.38 -30.77 -10.69
N LEU A 308 -9.88 -30.39 -9.50
CA LEU A 308 -10.72 -29.89 -8.41
C LEU A 308 -11.38 -28.56 -8.76
N ALA A 309 -10.63 -27.65 -9.37
CA ALA A 309 -11.16 -26.35 -9.78
C ALA A 309 -12.27 -26.47 -10.83
N VAL A 310 -12.11 -27.36 -11.83
CA VAL A 310 -13.14 -27.61 -12.86
C VAL A 310 -14.41 -28.21 -12.25
N ASP A 311 -14.28 -29.16 -11.32
CA ASP A 311 -15.43 -29.75 -10.63
C ASP A 311 -16.21 -28.71 -9.80
N ALA A 312 -15.49 -27.88 -9.02
CA ALA A 312 -16.09 -26.80 -8.25
C ALA A 312 -16.77 -25.76 -9.14
N ARG A 313 -16.12 -25.39 -10.26
CA ARG A 313 -16.65 -24.47 -11.26
C ARG A 313 -17.97 -24.98 -11.86
N GLN A 314 -18.02 -26.25 -12.26
CA GLN A 314 -19.24 -26.87 -12.82
C GLN A 314 -20.38 -26.93 -11.79
N LYS A 315 -20.05 -27.17 -10.53
CA LYS A 315 -21.01 -27.20 -9.42
C LYS A 315 -21.40 -25.81 -8.90
N LYS A 316 -20.79 -24.74 -9.42
CA LYS A 316 -20.92 -23.36 -8.91
C LYS A 316 -20.71 -23.27 -7.40
N LYS A 317 -19.70 -24.00 -6.91
CA LYS A 317 -19.29 -23.97 -5.50
C LYS A 317 -17.97 -23.23 -5.37
N SER A 318 -17.92 -22.32 -4.40
CA SER A 318 -16.69 -21.62 -4.02
C SER A 318 -15.62 -22.62 -3.60
N LEU A 319 -14.39 -22.45 -4.11
CA LEU A 319 -13.24 -23.28 -3.75
C LEU A 319 -11.95 -22.48 -3.92
N THR A 320 -11.10 -22.46 -2.90
CA THR A 320 -9.79 -21.80 -2.96
C THR A 320 -8.67 -22.80 -2.70
N LEU A 321 -7.81 -22.97 -3.71
CA LEU A 321 -6.69 -23.91 -3.69
C LEU A 321 -5.37 -23.16 -3.66
N ALA A 322 -4.44 -23.60 -2.81
CA ALA A 322 -3.03 -23.30 -2.97
C ALA A 322 -2.36 -24.39 -3.82
N TYR A 323 -1.64 -23.99 -4.86
CA TYR A 323 -0.72 -24.87 -5.57
C TYR A 323 0.69 -24.67 -4.99
N CYS A 324 1.24 -25.70 -4.36
CA CYS A 324 2.58 -25.68 -3.78
C CYS A 324 3.62 -25.93 -4.87
N GLY A 325 4.03 -24.87 -5.57
CA GLY A 325 4.92 -24.94 -6.71
C GLY A 325 5.06 -23.60 -7.42
N ASN A 326 5.84 -23.58 -8.49
CA ASN A 326 6.06 -22.36 -9.26
C ASN A 326 4.83 -22.04 -10.13
N VAL A 327 4.42 -20.78 -10.18
CA VAL A 327 3.31 -20.34 -11.05
C VAL A 327 3.54 -20.70 -12.52
N VAL A 328 4.79 -20.66 -12.97
CA VAL A 328 5.16 -20.98 -14.35
C VAL A 328 4.83 -22.44 -14.67
N ASP A 329 5.07 -23.37 -13.75
CA ASP A 329 4.73 -24.80 -13.92
C ASP A 329 3.20 -25.01 -13.99
N LEU A 330 2.45 -24.28 -13.15
CA LEU A 330 0.99 -24.36 -13.12
C LEU A 330 0.35 -23.89 -14.44
N ILE A 331 0.77 -22.73 -14.94
CA ILE A 331 0.18 -22.16 -16.16
C ILE A 331 0.72 -22.85 -17.43
N GLU A 332 1.93 -23.42 -17.37
CA GLU A 332 2.46 -24.29 -18.42
C GLU A 332 1.62 -25.55 -18.57
N TYR A 333 1.23 -26.18 -17.45
CA TYR A 333 0.31 -27.30 -17.46
C TYR A 333 -1.04 -26.92 -18.10
N ALA A 334 -1.60 -25.76 -17.76
CA ALA A 334 -2.85 -25.29 -18.36
C ALA A 334 -2.72 -25.07 -19.88
N ALA A 335 -1.61 -24.47 -20.32
CA ALA A 335 -1.32 -24.24 -21.73
C ALA A 335 -1.14 -25.56 -22.50
N ASN A 336 -0.42 -26.53 -21.96
CA ASN A 336 -0.19 -27.82 -22.62
C ASN A 336 -1.45 -28.69 -22.70
N ASN A 337 -2.34 -28.58 -21.72
CA ASN A 337 -3.57 -29.39 -21.63
C ASN A 337 -4.83 -28.66 -22.09
N HIS A 338 -4.70 -27.48 -22.71
CA HIS A 338 -5.82 -26.66 -23.22
C HIS A 338 -6.90 -26.37 -22.16
N ILE A 339 -6.49 -26.12 -20.91
CA ILE A 339 -7.40 -25.84 -19.80
C ILE A 339 -7.86 -24.39 -19.88
N LYS A 340 -9.18 -24.16 -19.87
CA LYS A 340 -9.77 -22.82 -19.88
C LYS A 340 -9.64 -22.16 -18.50
N ILE A 341 -8.88 -21.09 -18.44
CA ILE A 341 -8.79 -20.14 -17.32
C ILE A 341 -9.61 -18.90 -17.72
N ASP A 342 -10.51 -18.44 -16.84
CA ASP A 342 -11.36 -17.28 -17.16
C ASP A 342 -10.60 -15.97 -16.83
N LEU A 343 -10.00 -15.89 -15.63
CA LEU A 343 -9.19 -14.76 -15.17
C LEU A 343 -7.80 -15.23 -14.73
N LEU A 344 -6.74 -14.55 -15.16
CA LEU A 344 -5.35 -14.82 -14.79
C LEU A 344 -4.67 -13.54 -14.30
N SER A 345 -3.86 -13.62 -13.25
CA SER A 345 -3.03 -12.51 -12.77
C SER A 345 -1.77 -13.00 -12.08
N ASP A 346 -0.90 -12.09 -11.62
CA ASP A 346 0.30 -12.39 -10.84
C ASP A 346 0.44 -11.39 -9.68
N GLN A 347 0.79 -11.89 -8.49
CA GLN A 347 1.07 -11.06 -7.33
C GLN A 347 2.34 -11.51 -6.58
N THR A 348 3.31 -12.06 -7.33
CA THR A 348 4.68 -12.22 -6.83
C THR A 348 5.32 -10.86 -6.52
N SER A 349 6.42 -10.81 -5.77
CA SER A 349 7.03 -9.53 -5.37
C SER A 349 7.99 -8.97 -6.43
N CYS A 350 7.52 -8.75 -7.67
CA CYS A 350 8.33 -8.23 -8.79
C CYS A 350 8.84 -6.79 -8.59
N HIS A 351 8.36 -6.05 -7.59
CA HIS A 351 8.96 -4.77 -7.19
C HIS A 351 10.37 -4.94 -6.60
N ALA A 352 10.70 -6.14 -6.10
CA ALA A 352 12.00 -6.54 -5.57
C ALA A 352 12.48 -7.86 -6.23
N VAL A 353 12.31 -7.94 -7.55
CA VAL A 353 12.40 -9.19 -8.34
C VAL A 353 13.70 -9.97 -8.14
N TYR A 354 14.84 -9.29 -8.02
CA TYR A 354 16.17 -9.92 -7.84
C TYR A 354 16.58 -10.10 -6.37
N GLU A 355 15.79 -9.60 -5.41
CA GLU A 355 16.06 -9.69 -3.97
C GLU A 355 15.28 -10.84 -3.29
N GLY A 356 14.83 -11.81 -4.09
CA GLY A 356 14.04 -12.94 -3.63
C GLY A 356 12.53 -12.74 -3.68
N GLY A 357 12.06 -11.65 -4.27
CA GLY A 357 10.64 -11.41 -4.52
C GLY A 357 10.04 -12.32 -5.59
N TYR A 358 10.86 -12.87 -6.48
CA TYR A 358 10.46 -13.82 -7.52
C TYR A 358 11.35 -15.07 -7.46
N CYS A 359 10.75 -16.26 -7.48
CA CYS A 359 11.47 -17.53 -7.50
C CYS A 359 11.56 -18.04 -8.93
N PRO A 360 12.76 -18.18 -9.52
CA PRO A 360 12.93 -18.77 -10.84
C PRO A 360 12.30 -20.17 -10.94
N GLN A 361 11.69 -20.47 -12.08
CA GLN A 361 11.25 -21.83 -12.43
C GLN A 361 12.46 -22.78 -12.46
N GLY A 362 12.26 -24.03 -12.03
CA GLY A 362 13.28 -25.08 -12.08
C GLY A 362 14.17 -25.18 -10.84
N ILE A 363 14.01 -24.30 -9.85
CA ILE A 363 14.66 -24.41 -8.54
C ILE A 363 13.63 -24.34 -7.41
N SER A 364 13.95 -24.97 -6.28
CA SER A 364 13.14 -24.91 -5.07
C SER A 364 13.28 -23.57 -4.35
N PHE A 365 12.31 -23.26 -3.47
CA PHE A 365 12.37 -22.09 -2.59
C PHE A 365 13.64 -22.08 -1.71
N THR A 366 14.07 -23.24 -1.22
CA THR A 366 15.26 -23.41 -0.40
C THR A 366 16.53 -23.11 -1.18
N GLU A 367 16.67 -23.66 -2.39
CA GLU A 367 17.81 -23.39 -3.28
C GLU A 367 17.88 -21.91 -3.65
N ARG A 368 16.75 -21.31 -4.02
CA ARG A 368 16.66 -19.87 -4.29
C ARG A 368 17.14 -19.05 -3.09
N THR A 369 16.71 -19.40 -1.89
CA THR A 369 17.09 -18.69 -0.66
C THR A 369 18.58 -18.79 -0.38
N GLU A 370 19.20 -19.94 -0.67
CA GLU A 370 20.64 -20.13 -0.52
C GLU A 370 21.47 -19.37 -1.58
N LEU A 371 20.99 -19.32 -2.83
CA LEU A 371 21.61 -18.52 -3.89
C LEU A 371 21.65 -17.02 -3.56
N LEU A 372 20.59 -16.50 -2.92
CA LEU A 372 20.54 -15.12 -2.45
C LEU A 372 21.56 -14.84 -1.33
N LYS A 373 21.71 -15.76 -0.36
CA LYS A 373 22.68 -15.59 0.73
C LYS A 373 24.12 -15.58 0.25
N THR A 374 24.42 -16.40 -0.75
CA THR A 374 25.77 -16.58 -1.29
C THR A 374 26.13 -15.52 -2.35
N GLY A 375 25.19 -14.65 -2.74
CA GLY A 375 25.40 -13.64 -3.77
C GLY A 375 25.74 -14.24 -5.13
N HIS A 376 25.13 -15.39 -5.47
CA HIS A 376 25.53 -16.19 -6.62
C HIS A 376 25.43 -15.42 -7.95
N ALA A 377 26.56 -15.32 -8.67
CA ALA A 377 26.63 -14.81 -10.03
C ALA A 377 25.83 -15.73 -10.96
N GLY A 378 24.66 -15.29 -11.45
CA GLY A 378 23.74 -16.13 -12.23
C GLY A 378 22.28 -16.06 -11.79
N PHE A 379 21.99 -15.58 -10.57
CA PHE A 379 20.62 -15.55 -10.06
C PHE A 379 19.71 -14.65 -10.91
N LYS A 380 20.23 -13.50 -11.34
CA LYS A 380 19.51 -12.56 -12.20
C LYS A 380 19.14 -13.22 -13.52
N GLU A 381 20.06 -13.95 -14.14
CA GLU A 381 19.89 -14.63 -15.41
C GLU A 381 18.80 -15.72 -15.31
N MET A 382 18.75 -16.45 -14.19
CA MET A 382 17.69 -17.43 -13.91
C MET A 382 16.31 -16.75 -13.77
N VAL A 383 16.25 -15.63 -13.04
CA VAL A 383 15.02 -14.83 -12.90
C VAL A 383 14.57 -14.32 -14.28
N ASP A 384 15.46 -13.72 -15.06
CA ASP A 384 15.16 -13.19 -16.40
C ASP A 384 14.62 -14.29 -17.33
N ALA A 385 15.25 -15.48 -17.32
CA ALA A 385 14.80 -16.61 -18.12
C ALA A 385 13.39 -17.08 -17.72
N SER A 386 13.11 -17.15 -16.42
CA SER A 386 11.79 -17.53 -15.91
C SER A 386 10.71 -16.48 -16.21
N LEU A 387 11.01 -15.18 -16.14
CA LEU A 387 10.09 -14.11 -16.51
C LEU A 387 9.73 -14.15 -18.00
N ARG A 388 10.71 -14.44 -18.87
CA ARG A 388 10.47 -14.64 -20.32
C ARG A 388 9.51 -15.81 -20.54
N ARG A 389 9.75 -16.95 -19.90
CA ARG A 389 8.87 -18.13 -20.01
C ARG A 389 7.46 -17.84 -19.48
N HIS A 390 7.36 -17.16 -18.35
CA HIS A 390 6.08 -16.73 -17.78
C HIS A 390 5.28 -15.88 -18.78
N TYR A 391 5.92 -14.88 -19.39
CA TYR A 391 5.29 -14.04 -20.43
C TYR A 391 4.81 -14.85 -21.64
N GLU A 392 5.62 -15.77 -22.17
CA GLU A 392 5.23 -16.63 -23.30
C GLU A 392 3.95 -17.42 -23.01
N LEU A 393 3.85 -18.00 -21.80
CA LEU A 393 2.68 -18.77 -21.39
C LEU A 393 1.44 -17.89 -21.23
N ILE A 394 1.59 -16.68 -20.71
CA ILE A 394 0.49 -15.70 -20.64
C ILE A 394 -0.01 -15.36 -22.05
N LYS A 395 0.88 -15.16 -23.04
CA LYS A 395 0.46 -14.96 -24.45
C LYS A 395 -0.36 -16.13 -24.96
N ILE A 396 0.12 -17.36 -24.79
CA ILE A 396 -0.58 -18.57 -25.24
C ILE A 396 -1.97 -18.68 -24.62
N LEU A 397 -2.10 -18.40 -23.32
CA LEU A 397 -3.37 -18.49 -22.60
C LEU A 397 -4.34 -17.36 -22.99
N THR A 398 -3.82 -16.15 -23.22
CA THR A 398 -4.64 -14.99 -23.64
C THR A 398 -5.12 -15.10 -25.08
N GLU A 399 -4.30 -15.63 -25.99
CA GLU A 399 -4.71 -16.01 -27.36
C GLU A 399 -5.86 -17.04 -27.37
N ARG A 400 -6.00 -17.81 -26.29
CA ARG A 400 -7.07 -18.80 -26.09
C ARG A 400 -8.26 -18.27 -25.29
N GLY A 401 -8.34 -16.97 -25.05
CA GLY A 401 -9.47 -16.31 -24.41
C GLY A 401 -9.38 -16.16 -22.89
N THR A 402 -8.21 -16.42 -22.28
CA THR A 402 -7.98 -16.03 -20.88
C THR A 402 -7.85 -14.51 -20.78
N TYR A 403 -8.52 -13.87 -19.82
CA TYR A 403 -8.25 -12.47 -19.52
C TYR A 403 -7.12 -12.36 -18.49
N PHE A 404 -5.97 -11.84 -18.92
CA PHE A 404 -4.83 -11.55 -18.04
C PHE A 404 -4.77 -10.06 -17.66
N PHE A 405 -4.43 -9.78 -16.41
CA PHE A 405 -4.14 -8.43 -15.95
C PHE A 405 -3.00 -8.41 -14.91
N ASP A 406 -2.16 -7.38 -14.95
CA ASP A 406 -1.10 -7.15 -13.96
C ASP A 406 -1.70 -6.59 -12.65
N TYR A 407 -1.33 -7.15 -11.50
CA TYR A 407 -1.89 -6.76 -10.20
C TYR A 407 -1.16 -5.58 -9.53
N GLY A 408 -0.36 -4.83 -10.29
CA GLY A 408 0.41 -3.70 -9.78
C GLY A 408 1.61 -4.12 -8.93
N ASN A 409 2.21 -5.26 -9.22
CA ASN A 409 3.41 -5.76 -8.55
C ASN A 409 4.71 -5.48 -9.33
N SER A 410 4.62 -4.70 -10.42
CA SER A 410 5.70 -4.43 -11.38
C SER A 410 6.10 -5.65 -12.22
N PHE A 411 5.23 -6.65 -12.39
CA PHE A 411 5.53 -7.83 -13.20
C PHE A 411 5.80 -7.48 -14.66
N LEU A 412 4.92 -6.71 -15.31
CA LEU A 412 5.12 -6.31 -16.71
C LEU A 412 6.40 -5.51 -16.93
N LYS A 413 6.74 -4.63 -15.97
CA LYS A 413 8.00 -3.88 -16.00
C LYS A 413 9.21 -4.80 -15.80
N ALA A 414 9.13 -5.78 -14.90
CA ALA A 414 10.19 -6.76 -14.71
C ALA A 414 10.41 -7.62 -15.96
N VAL A 415 9.35 -8.01 -16.67
CA VAL A 415 9.42 -8.70 -17.96
C VAL A 415 10.12 -7.84 -19.02
N TYR A 416 9.78 -6.54 -19.10
CA TYR A 416 10.48 -5.60 -19.98
C TYR A 416 11.97 -5.49 -19.63
N ASP A 417 12.30 -5.34 -18.34
CA ASP A 417 13.68 -5.24 -17.85
C ASP A 417 14.50 -6.52 -18.05
N ALA A 418 13.83 -7.67 -18.16
CA ALA A 418 14.44 -8.94 -18.58
C ALA A 418 14.69 -9.01 -20.10
N GLY A 419 14.46 -7.93 -20.85
CA GLY A 419 14.77 -7.81 -22.28
C GLY A 419 13.62 -8.17 -23.23
N VAL A 420 12.41 -8.36 -22.72
CA VAL A 420 11.23 -8.68 -23.55
C VAL A 420 10.61 -7.40 -24.08
N VAL A 421 11.14 -6.84 -25.16
CA VAL A 421 10.62 -5.60 -25.76
C VAL A 421 9.21 -5.78 -26.36
N ASP A 422 8.87 -7.01 -26.75
CA ASP A 422 7.54 -7.38 -27.27
C ASP A 422 6.40 -7.15 -26.27
N ILE A 423 6.67 -6.93 -24.97
CA ILE A 423 5.64 -6.61 -23.98
C ILE A 423 5.07 -5.19 -24.15
N CYS A 424 5.83 -4.28 -24.78
CA CYS A 424 5.43 -2.89 -25.00
C CYS A 424 4.44 -2.78 -26.18
N ARG A 425 3.46 -1.87 -26.10
CA ARG A 425 2.48 -1.68 -27.18
C ARG A 425 3.12 -1.24 -28.50
N ASN A 426 4.07 -0.32 -28.43
CA ASN A 426 4.83 0.17 -29.59
C ASN A 426 5.99 -0.74 -29.99
N GLY A 427 6.24 -1.84 -29.27
CA GLY A 427 7.36 -2.74 -29.53
C GLY A 427 8.75 -2.11 -29.34
N LYS A 428 8.86 -1.04 -28.53
CA LYS A 428 10.13 -0.32 -28.31
C LYS A 428 10.37 0.05 -26.83
N ASP A 429 9.45 0.77 -26.21
CA ASP A 429 9.60 1.36 -24.87
C ASP A 429 8.26 1.42 -24.14
N SER A 430 8.28 1.73 -22.83
CA SER A 430 7.07 1.70 -22.00
C SER A 430 6.23 2.98 -22.07
N LEU A 431 6.50 3.91 -23.00
CA LEU A 431 5.80 5.20 -23.06
C LEU A 431 4.32 5.06 -23.43
N GLU A 432 3.99 4.10 -24.29
CA GLU A 432 2.60 3.78 -24.67
C GLU A 432 1.97 2.69 -23.78
N GLY A 433 2.67 2.30 -22.71
CA GLY A 433 2.28 1.20 -21.83
C GLY A 433 2.58 -0.18 -22.41
N PHE A 434 2.00 -1.20 -21.77
CA PHE A 434 2.20 -2.60 -22.11
C PHE A 434 0.99 -3.20 -22.84
N LYS A 435 1.21 -4.32 -23.55
CA LYS A 435 0.16 -5.05 -24.28
C LYS A 435 -0.91 -5.60 -23.36
N PHE A 436 -0.49 -6.06 -22.18
CA PHE A 436 -1.39 -6.43 -21.10
C PHE A 436 -1.60 -5.26 -20.17
N GLN A 437 -2.82 -5.16 -19.67
CA GLN A 437 -3.27 -4.03 -18.87
C GLN A 437 -3.02 -4.30 -17.39
N SER A 438 -2.72 -3.25 -16.62
CA SER A 438 -2.81 -3.37 -15.16
C SER A 438 -4.27 -3.38 -14.72
N TYR A 439 -4.53 -3.94 -13.53
CA TYR A 439 -5.86 -3.93 -12.93
C TYR A 439 -6.38 -2.50 -12.71
N VAL A 440 -5.50 -1.51 -12.57
CA VAL A 440 -5.94 -0.12 -12.50
C VAL A 440 -6.28 0.43 -13.87
N GLU A 441 -5.49 0.10 -14.89
CA GLU A 441 -5.67 0.66 -16.23
C GLU A 441 -7.06 0.35 -16.81
N ASP A 442 -7.50 -0.90 -16.64
CA ASP A 442 -8.69 -1.43 -17.32
C ASP A 442 -9.87 -1.76 -16.40
N ILE A 443 -9.65 -1.81 -15.08
CA ILE A 443 -10.69 -2.20 -14.11
C ILE A 443 -10.89 -1.07 -13.10
N MET A 444 -9.99 -0.91 -12.13
CA MET A 444 -10.20 0.02 -11.00
C MET A 444 -10.24 1.49 -11.43
N GLY A 445 -9.40 1.90 -12.38
CA GLY A 445 -9.38 3.26 -12.91
C GLY A 445 -10.73 3.63 -13.49
N PRO A 446 -11.15 3.00 -14.60
CA PRO A 446 -12.43 3.29 -15.24
C PRO A 446 -13.66 3.03 -14.35
N ILE A 447 -13.65 1.97 -13.55
CA ILE A 447 -14.87 1.51 -12.84
C ILE A 447 -15.02 2.15 -11.46
N LEU A 448 -13.92 2.54 -10.81
CA LEU A 448 -13.95 3.07 -9.44
C LEU A 448 -13.36 4.48 -9.36
N PHE A 449 -12.06 4.64 -9.69
CA PHE A 449 -11.36 5.90 -9.47
C PHE A 449 -11.90 7.04 -10.31
N ASP A 450 -12.32 6.75 -11.53
CA ASP A 450 -12.85 7.77 -12.41
C ASP A 450 -14.18 8.33 -11.90
N TYR A 451 -14.90 7.57 -11.05
CA TYR A 451 -16.11 7.97 -10.34
C TYR A 451 -15.87 8.43 -8.89
N GLY A 452 -14.61 8.55 -8.45
CA GLY A 452 -14.25 8.96 -7.09
C GLY A 452 -14.26 7.83 -6.04
N TYR A 453 -14.61 6.60 -6.42
CA TYR A 453 -14.61 5.47 -5.49
C TYR A 453 -13.18 5.04 -5.19
N GLY A 454 -12.88 4.89 -3.90
CA GLY A 454 -11.57 4.44 -3.45
C GLY A 454 -11.59 4.14 -1.96
N PRO A 455 -10.45 3.72 -1.39
CA PRO A 455 -10.40 3.21 -0.02
C PRO A 455 -10.83 4.27 0.97
N PHE A 456 -11.82 3.94 1.79
CA PHE A 456 -12.25 4.70 2.95
C PHE A 456 -12.19 3.77 4.15
N ARG A 457 -11.28 4.08 5.09
CA ARG A 457 -11.05 3.24 6.28
C ARG A 457 -11.17 4.05 7.55
N TRP A 458 -11.51 3.36 8.62
CA TRP A 458 -11.56 3.94 9.95
C TRP A 458 -11.07 2.97 11.01
N VAL A 459 -10.64 3.54 12.13
CA VAL A 459 -10.25 2.83 13.35
C VAL A 459 -11.00 3.41 14.53
N CYS A 460 -11.74 2.58 15.26
CA CYS A 460 -12.37 2.96 16.53
C CYS A 460 -11.29 3.04 17.62
N LEU A 461 -10.91 4.26 17.99
CA LEU A 461 -9.80 4.52 18.91
C LEU A 461 -10.11 4.09 20.35
N SER A 462 -11.37 3.80 20.67
CA SER A 462 -11.77 3.18 21.93
C SER A 462 -11.31 1.73 22.07
N GLY A 463 -10.99 1.05 20.97
CA GLY A 463 -10.67 -0.38 20.95
C GLY A 463 -11.86 -1.32 21.21
N ARG A 464 -13.10 -0.80 21.28
CA ARG A 464 -14.31 -1.59 21.55
C ARG A 464 -14.90 -2.21 20.30
N ASP A 465 -15.30 -3.48 20.39
CA ASP A 465 -16.03 -4.17 19.31
C ASP A 465 -17.41 -3.53 19.03
N GLU A 466 -18.08 -3.02 20.07
CA GLU A 466 -19.38 -2.35 19.92
C GLU A 466 -19.30 -1.09 19.05
N ASP A 467 -18.23 -0.30 19.19
CA ASP A 467 -18.03 0.88 18.34
C ASP A 467 -17.83 0.49 16.86
N LEU A 468 -17.15 -0.64 16.60
CA LEU A 468 -16.98 -1.15 15.25
C LEU A 468 -18.32 -1.61 14.64
N LEU A 469 -19.14 -2.32 15.42
CA LEU A 469 -20.48 -2.75 14.97
C LEU A 469 -21.39 -1.54 14.68
N LYS A 470 -21.37 -0.52 15.54
CA LYS A 470 -22.14 0.71 15.34
C LYS A 470 -21.67 1.50 14.12
N THR A 471 -20.36 1.58 13.89
CA THR A 471 -19.81 2.25 12.71
C THR A 471 -20.07 1.46 11.43
N ASP A 472 -20.03 0.12 11.46
CA ASP A 472 -20.44 -0.72 10.34
C ASP A 472 -21.91 -0.44 9.96
N GLN A 473 -22.81 -0.43 10.93
CA GLN A 473 -24.23 -0.13 10.70
C GLN A 473 -24.45 1.30 10.18
N ALA A 474 -23.81 2.30 10.79
CA ALA A 474 -23.96 3.68 10.34
C ALA A 474 -23.39 3.93 8.93
N ALA A 475 -22.30 3.23 8.56
CA ALA A 475 -21.80 3.24 7.19
C ALA A 475 -22.79 2.61 6.22
N MET A 476 -23.38 1.46 6.57
CA MET A 476 -24.45 0.82 5.79
C MET A 476 -25.64 1.74 5.55
N ASP A 477 -26.14 2.39 6.61
CA ASP A 477 -27.31 3.27 6.54
C ASP A 477 -27.06 4.50 5.67
N CYS A 478 -25.80 4.85 5.45
CA CYS A 478 -25.39 5.97 4.61
C CYS A 478 -25.27 5.60 3.13
N ILE A 479 -25.13 4.32 2.79
CA ILE A 479 -24.94 3.83 1.41
C ILE A 479 -26.30 3.48 0.81
N ASP A 480 -26.58 4.02 -0.38
CA ASP A 480 -27.75 3.64 -1.17
C ASP A 480 -27.36 2.51 -2.15
N PRO A 481 -27.76 1.24 -1.89
CA PRO A 481 -27.36 0.12 -2.72
C PRO A 481 -28.02 0.12 -4.11
N ASP A 482 -29.06 0.93 -4.34
CA ASP A 482 -29.79 0.98 -5.61
C ASP A 482 -29.27 2.10 -6.53
N ARG A 483 -28.45 3.02 -6.01
CA ARG A 483 -27.88 4.14 -6.78
C ARG A 483 -26.92 3.65 -7.87
N ARG A 484 -25.94 2.81 -7.50
CA ARG A 484 -24.91 2.25 -8.38
C ARG A 484 -24.45 0.89 -7.87
N PHE A 485 -23.95 0.04 -8.77
CA PHE A 485 -23.45 -1.27 -8.36
C PHE A 485 -22.22 -1.18 -7.43
N GLN A 486 -21.39 -0.13 -7.56
CA GLN A 486 -20.28 0.13 -6.64
C GLN A 486 -20.79 0.34 -5.21
N ASP A 487 -21.92 1.05 -5.04
CA ASP A 487 -22.55 1.23 -3.73
C ASP A 487 -23.08 -0.09 -3.19
N ARG A 488 -23.79 -0.85 -4.04
CA ARG A 488 -24.30 -2.17 -3.67
C ARG A 488 -23.18 -3.12 -3.23
N ASP A 489 -22.08 -3.17 -3.96
CA ASP A 489 -20.95 -4.05 -3.63
C ASP A 489 -20.33 -3.70 -2.29
N ASN A 490 -20.21 -2.40 -2.00
CA ASN A 490 -19.66 -1.92 -0.73
C ASN A 490 -20.65 -2.07 0.42
N TYR A 491 -21.96 -1.98 0.17
CA TYR A 491 -23.02 -2.33 1.11
C TYR A 491 -22.99 -3.82 1.46
N VAL A 492 -22.88 -4.71 0.46
CA VAL A 492 -22.77 -6.16 0.67
C VAL A 492 -21.50 -6.50 1.45
N TRP A 493 -20.37 -5.88 1.08
CA TRP A 493 -19.10 -6.04 1.78
C TRP A 493 -19.23 -5.71 3.28
N ILE A 494 -19.75 -4.53 3.62
CA ILE A 494 -19.83 -4.10 5.01
C ILE A 494 -20.80 -4.95 5.83
N ARG A 495 -21.94 -5.37 5.23
CA ARG A 495 -22.93 -6.28 5.83
C ARG A 495 -22.29 -7.59 6.27
N ASP A 496 -21.40 -8.13 5.45
CA ASP A 496 -20.79 -9.45 5.66
C ASP A 496 -19.40 -9.38 6.33
N ALA A 497 -18.87 -8.17 6.58
CA ALA A 497 -17.51 -7.97 7.05
C ALA A 497 -17.24 -8.62 8.42
N ALA A 498 -18.24 -8.63 9.32
CA ALA A 498 -18.13 -9.28 10.62
C ALA A 498 -18.03 -10.81 10.52
N GLN A 499 -18.77 -11.42 9.58
CA GLN A 499 -18.79 -12.87 9.38
C GLN A 499 -17.43 -13.39 8.89
N ASN A 500 -16.71 -12.56 8.12
CA ASN A 500 -15.42 -12.88 7.55
C ASN A 500 -14.24 -12.78 8.54
N LYS A 501 -14.44 -12.22 9.74
CA LYS A 501 -13.43 -12.16 10.83
C LYS A 501 -12.05 -11.63 10.40
N LEU A 502 -12.03 -10.57 9.59
CA LEU A 502 -10.79 -10.02 9.01
C LEU A 502 -10.04 -9.02 9.90
N VAL A 503 -10.59 -8.68 11.06
CA VAL A 503 -10.02 -7.67 11.97
C VAL A 503 -8.80 -8.26 12.69
N VAL A 504 -7.68 -7.58 12.60
CA VAL A 504 -6.43 -7.90 13.31
C VAL A 504 -5.87 -6.62 13.93
N GLY A 505 -5.46 -6.68 15.19
CA GLY A 505 -5.03 -5.51 15.95
C GLY A 505 -6.20 -4.60 16.35
N THR A 506 -6.10 -3.33 16.01
CA THR A 506 -7.14 -2.31 16.30
C THR A 506 -8.48 -2.61 15.63
N LYS A 507 -9.56 -2.10 16.22
CA LYS A 507 -10.91 -2.26 15.71
C LYS A 507 -11.11 -1.35 14.51
N ALA A 508 -10.90 -1.90 13.32
CA ALA A 508 -10.83 -1.15 12.08
C ALA A 508 -11.70 -1.77 10.99
N ARG A 509 -12.13 -0.95 10.05
CA ARG A 509 -12.88 -1.35 8.85
C ARG A 509 -12.43 -0.56 7.63
N ILE A 510 -12.72 -1.11 6.46
CA ILE A 510 -12.55 -0.47 5.16
C ILE A 510 -13.78 -0.73 4.30
N LEU A 511 -14.06 0.17 3.38
CA LEU A 511 -14.89 -0.03 2.20
C LEU A 511 -14.45 0.98 1.12
N TYR A 512 -15.06 0.94 -0.08
CA TYR A 512 -14.90 1.99 -1.08
C TYR A 512 -16.15 2.86 -1.18
N GLN A 513 -15.95 4.18 -1.24
CA GLN A 513 -17.03 5.15 -1.48
C GLN A 513 -16.51 6.33 -2.30
N ASP A 514 -17.44 7.01 -3.00
CA ASP A 514 -17.18 8.25 -3.72
C ASP A 514 -16.99 9.45 -2.76
N ALA A 515 -16.66 10.62 -3.32
CA ALA A 515 -16.38 11.82 -2.55
C ALA A 515 -17.50 12.19 -1.54
N LEU A 516 -18.77 12.09 -1.95
CA LEU A 516 -19.91 12.50 -1.14
C LEU A 516 -20.34 11.43 -0.16
N GLY A 517 -20.24 10.16 -0.53
CA GLY A 517 -20.46 9.01 0.35
C GLY A 517 -19.46 9.01 1.50
N ARG A 518 -18.17 9.24 1.21
CA ARG A 518 -17.13 9.42 2.24
C ARG A 518 -17.46 10.57 3.18
N MET A 519 -17.85 11.72 2.63
CA MET A 519 -18.23 12.90 3.42
C MET A 519 -19.43 12.60 4.33
N LYS A 520 -20.48 11.96 3.79
CA LYS A 520 -21.69 11.59 4.54
C LYS A 520 -21.39 10.64 5.70
N ILE A 521 -20.62 9.58 5.45
CA ILE A 521 -20.23 8.62 6.48
C ILE A 521 -19.35 9.27 7.55
N ALA A 522 -18.35 10.08 7.14
CA ALA A 522 -17.47 10.78 8.07
C ALA A 522 -18.23 11.73 8.99
N LEU A 523 -19.19 12.50 8.45
CA LEU A 523 -20.06 13.38 9.24
C LEU A 523 -20.92 12.59 10.21
N LYS A 524 -21.49 11.45 9.75
CA LYS A 524 -22.30 10.60 10.63
C LYS A 524 -21.46 10.05 11.79
N PHE A 525 -20.24 9.59 11.53
CA PHE A 525 -19.36 9.13 12.61
C PHE A 525 -18.99 10.25 13.58
N ASN A 526 -18.68 11.45 13.08
CA ASN A 526 -18.35 12.59 13.95
C ASN A 526 -19.56 13.02 14.81
N GLU A 527 -20.77 12.96 14.26
CA GLU A 527 -22.02 13.15 15.02
C GLU A 527 -22.15 12.11 16.15
N MET A 528 -21.93 10.83 15.84
CA MET A 528 -22.03 9.74 16.83
C MET A 528 -21.00 9.89 17.96
N VAL A 529 -19.78 10.36 17.65
CA VAL A 529 -18.76 10.70 18.67
C VAL A 529 -19.26 11.84 19.56
N ARG A 530 -19.84 12.90 18.97
CA ARG A 530 -20.40 14.05 19.69
C ARG A 530 -21.55 13.66 20.62
N GLN A 531 -22.37 12.71 20.20
CA GLN A 531 -23.50 12.18 20.97
C GLN A 531 -23.08 11.14 22.02
N GLY A 532 -21.81 10.71 22.01
CA GLY A 532 -21.30 9.69 22.93
C GLY A 532 -21.76 8.27 22.60
N GLU A 533 -22.27 8.02 21.39
CA GLU A 533 -22.71 6.69 20.94
C GLU A 533 -21.53 5.75 20.67
N ILE A 534 -20.41 6.32 20.23
CA ILE A 534 -19.10 5.68 20.02
C ILE A 534 -17.99 6.58 20.57
N GLY A 535 -16.80 6.01 20.82
CA GLY A 535 -15.60 6.79 21.12
C GLY A 535 -14.95 7.40 19.87
N PRO A 536 -13.87 8.18 20.02
CA PRO A 536 -13.19 8.82 18.89
C PRO A 536 -12.81 7.84 17.78
N VAL A 537 -12.78 8.33 16.55
CA VAL A 537 -12.47 7.54 15.35
C VAL A 537 -11.32 8.16 14.59
N MET A 538 -10.36 7.35 14.15
CA MET A 538 -9.34 7.78 13.19
C MET A 538 -9.79 7.37 11.79
N LEU A 539 -10.14 8.34 10.95
CA LEU A 539 -10.35 8.13 9.51
C LEU A 539 -9.03 8.16 8.75
N GLY A 540 -8.99 7.49 7.62
CA GLY A 540 -7.90 7.58 6.66
C GLY A 540 -8.16 6.73 5.43
N ARG A 541 -7.10 6.42 4.70
CA ARG A 541 -7.14 5.57 3.50
C ARG A 541 -5.79 4.96 3.17
N ASP A 542 -5.80 4.05 2.20
CA ASP A 542 -4.57 3.71 1.48
C ASP A 542 -4.11 4.88 0.60
N HIS A 543 -2.86 4.85 0.14
CA HIS A 543 -2.43 5.82 -0.87
C HIS A 543 -2.96 5.42 -2.26
N HIS A 544 -3.33 4.15 -2.44
CA HIS A 544 -4.03 3.60 -3.61
C HIS A 544 -5.46 4.16 -3.75
N ASP A 545 -5.57 5.42 -4.17
CA ASP A 545 -6.82 6.15 -4.29
C ASP A 545 -6.78 7.10 -5.50
N THR A 546 -7.94 7.67 -5.83
CA THR A 546 -8.23 8.53 -6.98
C THR A 546 -7.18 9.61 -7.24
N GLY A 547 -6.80 10.38 -6.22
CA GLY A 547 -5.83 11.49 -6.29
C GLY A 547 -4.57 11.31 -5.45
N GLY A 548 -4.51 10.26 -4.64
CA GLY A 548 -3.43 10.05 -3.68
C GLY A 548 -2.10 9.64 -4.29
N THR A 549 -2.06 9.10 -5.51
CA THR A 549 -0.83 8.50 -6.07
C THR A 549 -0.66 8.79 -7.55
N ASP A 550 0.54 9.25 -7.91
CA ASP A 550 1.06 9.21 -9.28
C ASP A 550 1.95 7.99 -9.43
N SER A 551 1.53 7.03 -10.26
CA SER A 551 2.30 5.83 -10.58
C SER A 551 1.95 5.30 -11.98
N PRO A 552 2.78 5.52 -13.00
CA PRO A 552 2.46 5.21 -14.39
C PRO A 552 2.25 3.72 -14.66
N PHE A 553 2.72 2.85 -13.75
CA PHE A 553 2.58 1.40 -13.84
C PHE A 553 1.40 0.85 -13.02
N ARG A 554 0.67 1.71 -12.31
CA ARG A 554 -0.48 1.36 -11.47
C ARG A 554 -1.50 2.49 -11.44
N GLU A 555 -1.49 3.33 -10.40
CA GLU A 555 -2.60 4.24 -10.06
C GLU A 555 -2.92 5.23 -11.17
N THR A 556 -1.93 5.63 -11.97
CA THR A 556 -2.09 6.54 -13.11
C THR A 556 -1.91 5.86 -14.47
N ALA A 557 -1.95 4.53 -14.53
CA ALA A 557 -1.84 3.79 -15.79
C ALA A 557 -2.99 4.10 -16.77
N ASN A 558 -4.19 4.47 -16.29
CA ASN A 558 -5.31 4.89 -17.14
C ASN A 558 -5.30 6.39 -17.52
N ILE A 559 -4.24 7.15 -17.23
CA ILE A 559 -4.11 8.53 -17.70
C ILE A 559 -3.44 8.55 -19.08
N LYS A 560 -4.18 9.07 -20.06
CA LYS A 560 -3.90 8.87 -21.50
C LYS A 560 -3.39 10.13 -22.21
N ASP A 561 -3.19 11.22 -21.50
CA ASP A 561 -2.70 12.49 -22.07
C ASP A 561 -1.17 12.64 -22.04
N GLY A 562 -0.47 11.59 -21.59
CA GLY A 562 1.00 11.59 -21.40
C GLY A 562 1.45 12.17 -20.06
N SER A 563 0.54 12.71 -19.24
CA SER A 563 0.88 13.22 -17.91
C SER A 563 1.04 12.13 -16.85
N ASN A 564 0.84 10.85 -17.19
CA ASN A 564 0.93 9.72 -16.26
C ASN A 564 2.31 9.59 -15.57
N ILE A 565 3.35 10.19 -16.15
CA ILE A 565 4.72 10.26 -15.61
C ILE A 565 4.95 11.44 -14.64
N MET A 566 4.00 12.35 -14.52
CA MET A 566 4.09 13.54 -13.65
C MET A 566 3.69 13.19 -12.21
N ALA A 567 4.13 13.99 -11.25
CA ALA A 567 3.86 13.80 -9.81
C ALA A 567 3.03 14.94 -9.18
N ASP A 568 2.38 15.75 -10.02
CA ASP A 568 1.61 16.93 -9.57
C ASP A 568 0.37 16.53 -8.76
N MET A 569 -0.33 15.47 -9.13
CA MET A 569 -1.61 15.09 -8.52
C MET A 569 -1.42 14.66 -7.07
N ALA A 570 -0.48 13.76 -6.80
CA ALA A 570 -0.17 13.30 -5.44
C ALA A 570 0.37 14.43 -4.56
N THR A 571 1.21 15.31 -5.13
CA THR A 571 1.77 16.47 -4.43
C THR A 571 0.68 17.47 -4.06
N GLN A 572 -0.23 17.78 -4.99
CA GLN A 572 -1.38 18.65 -4.73
C GLN A 572 -2.34 18.02 -3.74
N CYS A 573 -2.62 16.72 -3.83
CA CYS A 573 -3.44 16.01 -2.85
C CYS A 573 -2.86 16.17 -1.43
N PHE A 574 -1.57 15.91 -1.23
CA PHE A 574 -0.87 16.10 0.04
C PHE A 574 -0.98 17.55 0.56
N ALA A 575 -0.60 18.53 -0.27
CA ALA A 575 -0.60 19.94 0.13
C ALA A 575 -2.02 20.47 0.39
N GLY A 576 -2.99 20.08 -0.44
CA GLY A 576 -4.38 20.50 -0.31
C GLY A 576 -5.09 19.85 0.88
N ASN A 577 -4.74 18.62 1.25
CA ASN A 577 -5.18 18.00 2.50
C ASN A 577 -4.60 18.72 3.73
N ALA A 578 -3.32 19.11 3.65
CA ALA A 578 -2.68 19.88 4.71
C ALA A 578 -3.37 21.25 4.89
N GLY A 579 -3.63 21.95 3.78
CA GLY A 579 -4.31 23.25 3.77
C GLY A 579 -5.79 23.22 4.17
N ARG A 580 -6.40 22.03 4.29
CA ARG A 580 -7.82 21.85 4.66
C ARG A 580 -8.02 21.17 6.01
N GLY A 581 -6.95 20.97 6.76
CA GLY A 581 -6.99 20.61 8.18
C GLY A 581 -7.12 19.13 8.51
N MET A 582 -6.66 18.24 7.61
CA MET A 582 -6.42 16.84 7.99
C MET A 582 -5.48 16.76 9.20
N SER A 583 -5.76 15.88 10.16
CA SER A 583 -4.94 15.75 11.38
C SER A 583 -3.51 15.27 11.08
N LEU A 584 -3.34 14.43 10.07
CA LEU A 584 -2.07 13.90 9.58
C LEU A 584 -2.06 13.92 8.05
N VAL A 585 -0.92 14.28 7.46
CA VAL A 585 -0.67 14.15 6.02
C VAL A 585 0.67 13.48 5.76
N ALA A 586 0.73 12.66 4.72
CA ALA A 586 1.93 11.92 4.33
C ALA A 586 2.19 12.01 2.83
N LEU A 587 3.45 12.17 2.42
CA LEU A 587 3.92 12.08 1.03
C LEU A 587 5.14 11.16 0.95
N HIS A 588 5.01 10.07 0.22
CA HIS A 588 6.01 9.01 0.12
C HIS A 588 6.52 8.85 -1.31
N ASN A 589 7.71 8.28 -1.43
CA ASN A 589 8.26 7.78 -2.68
C ASN A 589 8.13 6.25 -2.76
N GLY A 590 7.59 5.77 -3.87
CA GLY A 590 7.70 4.40 -4.32
C GLY A 590 6.71 3.41 -3.71
N GLY A 591 5.64 3.86 -3.07
CA GLY A 591 4.59 2.97 -2.56
C GLY A 591 4.00 2.11 -3.68
N GLY A 592 3.77 0.81 -3.40
CA GLY A 592 3.25 -0.14 -4.38
C GLY A 592 4.32 -0.69 -5.34
N VAL A 593 4.90 0.17 -6.18
CA VAL A 593 5.77 -0.24 -7.32
C VAL A 593 7.27 -0.19 -7.06
N GLY A 594 7.70 0.46 -5.98
CA GLY A 594 9.11 0.65 -5.59
C GLY A 594 9.63 2.08 -5.84
N ILE A 595 10.77 2.39 -5.23
CA ILE A 595 11.46 3.70 -5.32
C ILE A 595 11.66 4.16 -6.77
N GLY A 596 11.46 5.45 -7.01
CA GLY A 596 11.65 6.10 -8.32
C GLY A 596 10.52 5.85 -9.31
N LYS A 597 9.47 5.11 -8.92
CA LYS A 597 8.38 4.68 -9.81
C LYS A 597 7.00 5.20 -9.39
N ALA A 598 6.90 5.84 -8.23
CA ALA A 598 5.65 6.45 -7.76
C ALA A 598 5.91 7.56 -6.74
N ILE A 599 5.01 8.54 -6.71
CA ILE A 599 4.87 9.48 -5.60
C ILE A 599 3.44 9.32 -5.06
N ASN A 600 3.34 9.01 -3.77
CA ASN A 600 2.08 8.54 -3.18
C ASN A 600 1.85 9.17 -1.80
N GLY A 601 0.67 9.75 -1.60
CA GLY A 601 0.26 10.43 -0.39
C GLY A 601 -1.02 9.87 0.24
N GLY A 602 -1.13 10.11 1.55
CA GLY A 602 -2.24 9.68 2.38
C GLY A 602 -2.54 10.71 3.47
N PHE A 603 -3.63 10.47 4.18
CA PHE A 603 -4.05 11.32 5.28
C PHE A 603 -4.59 10.50 6.46
N GLY A 604 -4.65 11.17 7.60
CA GLY A 604 -5.37 10.74 8.77
C GLY A 604 -6.22 11.88 9.33
N LEU A 605 -7.45 11.60 9.75
CA LEU A 605 -8.36 12.58 10.33
C LEU A 605 -9.01 12.03 11.60
N VAL A 606 -8.73 12.67 12.73
CA VAL A 606 -9.33 12.29 14.01
C VAL A 606 -10.69 12.94 14.15
N LEU A 607 -11.71 12.10 14.35
CA LEU A 607 -13.07 12.51 14.67
C LEU A 607 -13.20 12.63 16.18
N ASP A 608 -13.22 13.88 16.65
CA ASP A 608 -13.32 14.25 18.05
C ASP A 608 -14.74 14.70 18.46
N GLY A 609 -15.69 14.66 17.53
CA GLY A 609 -17.07 15.11 17.72
C GLY A 609 -17.29 16.61 17.57
N SER A 610 -16.24 17.41 17.33
CA SER A 610 -16.35 18.87 17.26
C SER A 610 -16.89 19.39 15.93
N ASP A 611 -17.49 20.58 15.97
CA ASP A 611 -17.90 21.31 14.76
C ASP A 611 -16.71 21.77 13.89
N ARG A 612 -15.52 21.87 14.50
CA ARG A 612 -14.27 22.13 13.76
C ARG A 612 -13.99 21.00 12.77
N VAL A 613 -14.07 19.75 13.23
CA VAL A 613 -13.83 18.57 12.39
C VAL A 613 -14.91 18.41 11.33
N ASP A 614 -16.15 18.78 11.63
CA ASP A 614 -17.23 18.88 10.65
C ASP A 614 -16.87 19.78 9.45
N ASN A 615 -16.26 20.95 9.70
CA ASN A 615 -15.81 21.85 8.65
C ASN A 615 -14.66 21.26 7.83
N VAL A 616 -13.71 20.60 8.50
CA VAL A 616 -12.62 19.86 7.84
C VAL A 616 -13.19 18.78 6.93
N ILE A 617 -14.14 17.97 7.40
CA ILE A 617 -14.76 16.91 6.60
C ILE A 617 -15.41 17.47 5.33
N ARG A 618 -16.17 18.57 5.43
CA ARG A 618 -16.88 19.17 4.30
C ARG A 618 -15.96 19.76 3.23
N GLN A 619 -14.75 20.16 3.61
CA GLN A 619 -13.78 20.79 2.70
C GLN A 619 -12.74 19.79 2.18
N ALA A 620 -12.17 18.97 3.07
CA ALA A 620 -11.01 18.13 2.79
C ALA A 620 -11.39 16.80 2.13
N ILE A 621 -12.48 16.16 2.54
CA ILE A 621 -12.87 14.84 1.97
C ILE A 621 -13.28 14.95 0.50
N PRO A 622 -14.10 15.94 0.08
CA PRO A 622 -14.36 16.13 -1.35
C PRO A 622 -13.10 16.46 -2.15
N TRP A 623 -12.20 17.29 -1.61
CA TRP A 623 -10.92 17.61 -2.25
C TRP A 623 -10.05 16.36 -2.48
N ASP A 624 -9.90 15.53 -1.45
CA ASP A 624 -9.05 14.34 -1.47
C ASP A 624 -9.44 13.35 -2.59
N ALA A 625 -10.74 13.23 -2.87
CA ALA A 625 -11.27 12.38 -3.94
C ALA A 625 -11.38 13.12 -5.29
N MET A 626 -12.03 14.29 -5.32
CA MET A 626 -12.33 15.00 -6.56
C MET A 626 -11.09 15.62 -7.21
N GLY A 627 -10.01 15.88 -6.47
CA GLY A 627 -8.74 16.31 -7.06
C GLY A 627 -8.19 15.26 -8.05
N GLY A 628 -8.30 13.98 -7.70
CA GLY A 628 -7.93 12.88 -8.60
C GLY A 628 -8.87 12.72 -9.78
N VAL A 629 -10.18 12.78 -9.53
CA VAL A 629 -11.22 12.72 -10.58
C VAL A 629 -11.05 13.88 -11.57
N ALA A 630 -10.78 15.09 -11.11
CA ALA A 630 -10.54 16.26 -11.94
C ALA A 630 -9.33 16.07 -12.87
N ARG A 631 -8.20 15.55 -12.34
CA ARG A 631 -7.02 15.24 -13.16
C ARG A 631 -7.34 14.16 -14.20
N ARG A 632 -8.06 13.11 -13.82
CA ARG A 632 -8.47 12.03 -14.73
C ARG A 632 -9.41 12.53 -15.82
N ALA A 633 -10.32 13.44 -15.48
CA ALA A 633 -11.21 14.12 -16.43
C ALA A 633 -10.40 14.95 -17.43
N TRP A 634 -9.43 15.74 -16.95
CA TRP A 634 -8.52 16.50 -17.80
C TRP A 634 -7.72 15.61 -18.76
N ALA A 635 -7.29 14.44 -18.29
CA ALA A 635 -6.66 13.40 -19.11
C ALA A 635 -7.62 12.66 -20.05
N ARG A 636 -8.87 13.15 -20.18
CA ARG A 636 -9.93 12.67 -21.08
C ARG A 636 -10.47 11.28 -20.75
N ASN A 637 -10.48 10.90 -19.47
CA ASN A 637 -11.22 9.72 -19.04
C ASN A 637 -12.72 10.02 -19.01
N GLU A 638 -13.49 9.28 -19.81
CA GLU A 638 -14.93 9.50 -20.05
C GLU A 638 -15.74 9.54 -18.75
N ASN A 639 -15.59 8.53 -17.90
CA ASN A 639 -16.31 8.43 -16.63
C ASN A 639 -15.95 9.58 -15.66
N SER A 640 -14.71 10.08 -15.71
CA SER A 640 -14.31 11.25 -14.91
C SER A 640 -14.83 12.56 -15.46
N ILE A 641 -14.98 12.70 -16.77
CA ILE A 641 -15.66 13.85 -17.39
C ILE A 641 -17.11 13.88 -16.92
N GLU A 642 -17.84 12.75 -17.02
CA GLU A 642 -19.22 12.63 -16.50
C GLU A 642 -19.29 13.04 -15.02
N THR A 643 -18.44 12.44 -14.19
CA THR A 643 -18.40 12.72 -12.75
C THR A 643 -18.10 14.19 -12.45
N SER A 644 -17.19 14.81 -13.20
CA SER A 644 -16.79 16.20 -13.00
C SER A 644 -17.86 17.18 -13.51
N ILE A 645 -18.62 16.84 -14.57
CA ILE A 645 -19.81 17.60 -14.99
C ILE A 645 -20.83 17.64 -13.86
N ALA A 646 -21.23 16.46 -13.36
CA ALA A 646 -22.19 16.36 -12.26
C ALA A 646 -21.70 17.10 -11.00
N TYR A 647 -20.40 17.05 -10.70
CA TYR A 647 -19.81 17.79 -9.59
C TYR A 647 -19.91 19.31 -9.77
N ASN A 648 -19.61 19.83 -10.95
CA ASN A 648 -19.71 21.26 -11.26
C ASN A 648 -21.16 21.77 -11.17
N GLU A 649 -22.12 20.98 -11.64
CA GLU A 649 -23.56 21.31 -11.54
C GLU A 649 -24.01 21.34 -10.07
N MET A 650 -23.64 20.32 -9.29
CA MET A 650 -23.97 20.22 -7.88
C MET A 650 -23.31 21.31 -7.02
N ARG A 651 -22.09 21.73 -7.37
CA ARG A 651 -21.28 22.72 -6.62
C ARG A 651 -21.30 24.12 -7.26
N ALA A 652 -22.29 24.41 -8.10
CA ALA A 652 -22.41 25.69 -8.77
C ALA A 652 -22.30 26.86 -7.77
N GLY A 653 -21.33 27.74 -8.00
CA GLY A 653 -21.07 28.91 -7.16
C GLY A 653 -20.08 28.69 -6.00
N SER A 654 -19.61 27.46 -5.75
CA SER A 654 -18.52 27.19 -4.79
C SER A 654 -17.29 26.59 -5.46
N ASP A 655 -17.44 25.46 -6.14
CA ASP A 655 -16.33 24.70 -6.73
C ASP A 655 -16.49 24.73 -8.25
N HIS A 656 -15.36 24.65 -8.96
CA HIS A 656 -15.35 24.62 -10.41
C HIS A 656 -14.14 23.85 -10.94
N ILE A 657 -14.40 22.73 -11.61
CA ILE A 657 -13.41 21.89 -12.29
C ILE A 657 -13.37 22.26 -13.77
N THR A 658 -12.18 22.54 -14.29
CA THR A 658 -11.98 22.70 -15.74
C THR A 658 -12.14 21.36 -16.45
N LEU A 659 -13.07 21.27 -17.41
CA LEU A 659 -13.31 20.09 -18.24
C LEU A 659 -12.60 20.26 -19.61
N PRO A 660 -11.98 19.22 -20.16
CA PRO A 660 -11.37 19.32 -21.49
C PRO A 660 -12.46 19.27 -22.58
N PHE A 661 -12.27 20.07 -23.63
CA PHE A 661 -12.94 19.80 -24.90
C PHE A 661 -12.25 18.64 -25.61
N LEU A 662 -13.02 17.72 -26.17
CA LEU A 662 -12.50 16.57 -26.90
C LEU A 662 -12.16 16.99 -28.33
N ALA A 663 -10.93 16.73 -28.76
CA ALA A 663 -10.49 16.97 -30.12
C ALA A 663 -11.03 15.88 -31.07
N ASP A 664 -11.29 16.25 -32.32
CA ASP A 664 -11.57 15.29 -33.39
C ASP A 664 -10.29 14.53 -33.75
N GLY A 665 -10.31 13.21 -33.52
CA GLY A 665 -9.15 12.35 -33.72
C GLY A 665 -8.76 12.16 -35.18
N GLU A 666 -9.72 12.14 -36.11
CA GLU A 666 -9.46 11.98 -37.54
C GLU A 666 -8.79 13.24 -38.08
N MET A 667 -9.36 14.41 -37.78
CA MET A 667 -8.80 15.70 -38.16
C MET A 667 -7.36 15.89 -37.65
N VAL A 668 -7.08 15.50 -36.39
CA VAL A 668 -5.72 15.56 -35.83
C VAL A 668 -4.77 14.59 -36.54
N ALA A 669 -5.20 13.36 -36.80
CA ALA A 669 -4.36 12.35 -37.44
C ALA A 669 -3.98 12.76 -38.87
N GLU A 670 -4.93 13.29 -39.64
CA GLU A 670 -4.71 13.82 -41.00
C GLU A 670 -3.69 14.96 -40.98
N LEU A 671 -3.92 15.99 -40.14
CA LEU A 671 -3.04 17.15 -40.00
C LEU A 671 -1.60 16.74 -39.63
N VAL A 672 -1.45 15.81 -38.69
CA VAL A 672 -0.13 15.31 -38.27
C VAL A 672 0.53 14.52 -39.39
N SER A 673 -0.22 13.66 -40.10
CA SER A 673 0.32 12.89 -41.23
C SER A 673 0.88 13.81 -42.31
N GLU A 674 0.12 14.83 -42.72
CA GLU A 674 0.56 15.84 -43.70
C GLU A 674 1.84 16.56 -43.24
N ALA A 675 1.91 16.96 -41.96
CA ALA A 675 3.09 17.61 -41.41
C ALA A 675 4.33 16.70 -41.46
N PHE A 676 4.19 15.42 -41.09
CA PHE A 676 5.32 14.48 -41.10
C PHE A 676 5.74 14.08 -42.51
N GLU A 677 4.84 14.04 -43.48
CA GLU A 677 5.20 13.90 -44.90
C GLU A 677 6.02 15.09 -45.40
N ASN A 678 5.68 16.31 -44.98
CA ASN A 678 6.40 17.52 -45.36
C ASN A 678 7.77 17.63 -44.69
N ILE A 679 7.96 17.11 -43.47
CA ILE A 679 9.28 17.06 -42.79
C ILE A 679 10.22 16.05 -43.46
N LYS A 680 9.69 15.00 -44.08
CA LYS A 680 10.47 13.95 -44.75
C LYS A 680 10.95 14.34 -46.16
N LYS A 681 10.30 15.33 -46.79
CA LYS A 681 10.71 15.92 -48.07
C LYS A 681 11.80 16.95 -47.84
#